data_AF-A0A9N9CQU2-F1
#
_entry.id   AF-A0A9N9CQU2-F1
#
_cell.length_a   1.000
_cell.length_b   1.000
_cell.length_c   1.000
_cell.angle_alpha   90.00
_cell.angle_beta   90.00
_cell.angle_gamma   90.00
#
_symmetry.space_group_name_H-M   'P 1'
#
loop_
_entity.id
_entity.type
_entity.pdbx_description
1 polymer ?
#
loop_
_entity_poly.entity_id
_entity_poly.type
_entity_poly.pdbx_seq_one_letter_code
_entity_poly.pdbx_strand_id
1 'polypeptide(L)'
;MVMVAETALTKVSQLIRQSIPDVDDAIVEYVLGYLDEAPSVVDGEDAIGDFIQPILLDACGDEKRIQQLCEKLSNLLIKNENDQPNNNVLAKLKQPVNMLSHNSISATARLVSSSVDLEAVSGRKVNTRVDTKKLEKAEAKLKAKIEKRERRTNYEASKLINKNADNEFYMQVNPILDYTSTKGKVKDVKIENFDISFGGKRILTNANLTLVYGRRYGLVGRNGIGKSTLLRTMSKREIAVPTHISILHVEQEMIGDDREAIQAVLSADVWREHLLNEEISLNEQIGQLETSTDPDIDPNSIEEMKNSLNSKLKEVYQKLEDIESDKAESRAAEILSGLGFPADKHRNATRTFSGGWRMRLALARALFCRPDLLLLDEPTNMLDIPAVAWLEQYLKKWPSSLLVVSHDREFLDEVATDILHQHSERLDYYKGNFTQFYSTKEERRKNHQREYESQMQFRQHLQDFIDRWRYNAKRAPQAQSKIKVLEKLPVLEPPEIEATVTFRFPNPDPLSPPILQLSDVSFRYETGDNIITDVNLSVQLDSRIAVVGPNGAGKSTLLKLLTGILEPKTGQMHRHGRLRFAHFMQHHVDQLDLNTSPTGFMAQKFPGRSEEEYRRQLGNFGITGMTGLQSLETLSGGQKSRVTFACLGLQNPHILILDEPTNHLDMDSIDALTNALREFKGGVILVSHDERFIDSISTEIWVCEGGKVRKFEGENIRQYRNTIIPKEEP
;
A
#
# COMPACT_ATOMS: atom_id res chain seq x y z
N MET A 1 -62.79 -20.86 17.73
CA MET A 1 -62.63 -22.14 18.45
C MET A 1 -61.91 -23.11 17.53
N VAL A 2 -60.58 -23.05 17.51
CA VAL A 2 -59.68 -24.11 17.04
C VAL A 2 -58.49 -24.05 17.99
N MET A 3 -58.50 -24.85 19.05
CA MET A 3 -57.34 -25.00 19.93
C MET A 3 -56.31 -25.83 19.18
N VAL A 4 -55.23 -25.18 18.73
CA VAL A 4 -54.06 -25.88 18.18
C VAL A 4 -53.37 -26.57 19.36
N ALA A 5 -53.21 -27.89 19.28
CA ALA A 5 -52.41 -28.63 20.24
C ALA A 5 -50.94 -28.16 20.12
N GLU A 6 -50.45 -27.43 21.11
CA GLU A 6 -49.02 -27.06 21.21
C GLU A 6 -48.17 -28.34 21.32
N THR A 7 -47.19 -28.50 20.43
CA THR A 7 -46.24 -29.61 20.48
C THR A 7 -45.28 -29.45 21.67
N ALA A 8 -44.83 -30.57 22.26
CA ALA A 8 -43.99 -30.58 23.46
C ALA A 8 -42.71 -29.72 23.32
N LEU A 9 -42.12 -29.70 22.12
CA LEU A 9 -40.94 -28.90 21.79
C LEU A 9 -41.20 -27.38 21.85
N THR A 10 -42.41 -26.92 21.52
CA THR A 10 -42.77 -25.49 21.61
C THR A 10 -42.85 -25.03 23.07
N LYS A 11 -43.32 -25.90 23.97
CA LYS A 11 -43.35 -25.64 25.41
C LYS A 11 -41.94 -25.61 26.03
N VAL A 12 -41.05 -26.49 25.57
CA VAL A 12 -39.63 -26.49 25.98
C VAL A 12 -38.92 -25.21 25.54
N SER A 13 -39.13 -24.78 24.29
CA SER A 13 -38.59 -23.52 23.77
C SER A 13 -39.03 -22.30 24.59
N GLN A 14 -40.33 -22.22 24.91
CA GLN A 14 -40.87 -21.14 25.74
C GLN A 14 -40.32 -21.16 27.16
N LEU A 15 -40.12 -22.33 27.76
CA LEU A 15 -39.56 -22.45 29.12
C LEU A 15 -38.11 -22.00 29.19
N ILE A 16 -37.30 -22.28 28.17
CA ILE A 16 -35.91 -21.81 28.09
C ILE A 16 -35.87 -20.28 27.95
N ARG A 17 -36.69 -19.70 27.05
CA ARG A 17 -36.75 -18.25 26.87
C ARG A 17 -37.33 -17.49 28.06
N GLN A 18 -38.23 -18.10 28.84
CA GLN A 18 -38.77 -17.49 30.06
C GLN A 18 -37.79 -17.47 31.23
N SER A 19 -36.91 -18.47 31.28
CA SER A 19 -35.93 -18.60 32.37
C SER A 19 -34.63 -17.85 32.06
N ILE A 20 -34.30 -17.68 30.78
CA ILE A 20 -33.15 -16.91 30.32
C ILE A 20 -33.58 -16.02 29.13
N PRO A 21 -33.82 -14.72 29.36
CA PRO A 21 -34.36 -13.82 28.34
C PRO A 21 -33.42 -13.51 27.16
N ASP A 22 -32.10 -13.54 27.38
CA ASP A 22 -31.07 -13.13 26.42
C ASP A 22 -30.35 -14.32 25.73
N VAL A 23 -30.94 -15.52 25.74
CA VAL A 23 -30.31 -16.70 25.09
C VAL A 23 -30.35 -16.57 23.57
N ASP A 24 -29.22 -16.83 22.94
CA ASP A 24 -29.08 -16.87 21.49
C ASP A 24 -29.97 -17.98 20.89
N ASP A 25 -30.70 -17.64 19.81
CA ASP A 25 -31.67 -18.54 19.16
C ASP A 25 -31.02 -19.84 18.68
N ALA A 26 -29.73 -19.79 18.31
CA ALA A 26 -28.95 -20.96 17.92
C ALA A 26 -28.79 -21.99 19.06
N ILE A 27 -28.67 -21.53 20.31
CA ILE A 27 -28.54 -22.40 21.49
C ILE A 27 -29.89 -23.06 21.79
N VAL A 28 -30.99 -22.32 21.65
CA VAL A 28 -32.34 -22.85 21.85
C VAL A 28 -32.67 -23.91 20.80
N GLU A 29 -32.38 -23.67 19.53
CA GLU A 29 -32.57 -24.67 18.46
C GLU A 29 -31.70 -25.90 18.66
N TYR A 30 -30.46 -25.74 19.14
CA TYR A 30 -29.57 -26.84 19.44
C TYR A 30 -30.10 -27.74 20.56
N VAL A 31 -30.58 -27.15 21.67
CA VAL A 31 -31.16 -27.90 22.79
C VAL A 31 -32.44 -28.62 22.36
N LEU A 32 -33.28 -27.99 21.53
CA LEU A 32 -34.49 -28.61 21.00
C LEU A 32 -34.19 -29.78 20.07
N GLY A 33 -33.22 -29.64 19.16
CA GLY A 33 -32.80 -30.72 18.27
C GLY A 33 -32.20 -31.90 19.04
N TYR A 34 -31.45 -31.64 20.10
CA TYR A 34 -30.87 -32.68 20.95
C TYR A 34 -31.93 -33.46 21.74
N LEU A 35 -32.96 -32.78 22.24
CA LEU A 35 -34.08 -33.41 22.95
C LEU A 35 -35.01 -34.21 22.03
N ASP A 36 -35.11 -33.84 20.75
CA ASP A 36 -35.90 -34.57 19.74
C ASP A 36 -35.21 -35.87 19.28
N GLU A 37 -33.87 -35.93 19.35
CA GLU A 37 -33.07 -37.10 18.97
C GLU A 37 -32.86 -38.13 20.10
N ALA A 38 -33.25 -37.82 21.34
CA ALA A 38 -33.07 -38.71 22.50
C ALA A 38 -34.12 -39.84 22.50
N PRO A 39 -33.72 -41.12 22.33
CA PRO A 39 -34.66 -42.22 22.06
C PRO A 39 -35.28 -42.86 23.32
N SER A 40 -34.89 -42.46 24.54
CA SER A 40 -35.47 -42.96 25.80
C SER A 40 -35.43 -41.89 26.91
N VAL A 41 -36.37 -41.91 27.87
CA VAL A 41 -36.38 -40.97 29.02
C VAL A 41 -35.12 -41.08 29.90
N VAL A 42 -34.53 -42.27 30.02
CA VAL A 42 -33.28 -42.46 30.79
C VAL A 42 -32.11 -41.74 30.10
N ASP A 43 -32.02 -41.81 28.76
CA ASP A 43 -31.01 -41.07 28.00
C ASP A 43 -31.30 -39.56 28.00
N GLY A 44 -32.56 -39.15 28.12
CA GLY A 44 -33.00 -37.75 28.17
C GLY A 44 -32.69 -37.04 29.49
N GLU A 45 -32.83 -37.71 30.64
CA GLU A 45 -32.47 -37.14 31.95
C GLU A 45 -30.96 -36.96 32.09
N ASP A 46 -30.18 -37.97 31.69
CA ASP A 46 -28.71 -37.89 31.67
C ASP A 46 -28.24 -36.82 30.67
N ALA A 47 -28.89 -36.68 29.51
CA ALA A 47 -28.62 -35.63 28.54
C ALA A 47 -28.89 -34.21 29.06
N ILE A 48 -29.95 -34.02 29.84
CA ILE A 48 -30.27 -32.71 30.43
C ILE A 48 -29.25 -32.33 31.49
N GLY A 49 -28.89 -33.27 32.38
CA GLY A 49 -27.95 -33.03 33.48
C GLY A 49 -26.49 -32.86 33.02
N ASP A 50 -26.01 -33.75 32.16
CA ASP A 50 -24.58 -33.77 31.78
C ASP A 50 -24.24 -32.83 30.63
N PHE A 51 -25.21 -32.46 29.78
CA PHE A 51 -24.94 -31.78 28.51
C PHE A 51 -25.68 -30.45 28.35
N ILE A 52 -26.97 -30.38 28.67
CA ILE A 52 -27.76 -29.14 28.54
C ILE A 52 -27.48 -28.18 29.70
N GLN A 53 -27.35 -28.69 30.92
CA GLN A 53 -27.09 -27.88 32.11
C GLN A 53 -25.78 -27.07 32.02
N PRO A 54 -24.63 -27.63 31.60
CA PRO A 54 -23.39 -26.86 31.46
C PRO A 54 -23.46 -25.78 30.37
N ILE A 55 -24.14 -26.06 29.26
CA ILE A 55 -24.29 -25.10 28.14
C ILE A 55 -25.15 -23.91 28.56
N LEU A 56 -26.24 -24.16 29.28
CA LEU A 56 -27.10 -23.10 29.81
C LEU A 56 -26.41 -22.32 30.95
N LEU A 57 -25.53 -22.98 31.72
CA LEU A 57 -24.68 -22.35 32.74
C LEU A 57 -23.66 -21.40 32.14
N ASP A 58 -23.01 -21.78 31.05
CA ASP A 58 -22.05 -20.93 30.36
C ASP A 58 -22.73 -19.74 29.67
N ALA A 59 -23.99 -19.91 29.23
CA ALA A 59 -24.77 -18.85 28.59
C ALA A 59 -25.36 -17.82 29.58
N CYS A 60 -25.67 -18.18 30.83
CA CYS A 60 -26.43 -17.31 31.75
C CYS A 60 -25.78 -17.12 33.15
N GLY A 61 -24.86 -17.99 33.57
CA GLY A 61 -24.08 -17.86 34.82
C GLY A 61 -24.85 -18.06 36.14
N ASP A 62 -26.16 -18.32 36.12
CA ASP A 62 -27.03 -18.30 37.31
C ASP A 62 -27.44 -19.73 37.73
N GLU A 63 -26.59 -20.41 38.51
CA GLU A 63 -26.66 -21.87 38.78
C GLU A 63 -28.01 -22.37 39.29
N LYS A 64 -28.64 -21.62 40.20
CA LYS A 64 -29.90 -22.04 40.85
C LYS A 64 -31.09 -22.02 39.90
N ARG A 65 -31.13 -21.06 38.95
CA ARG A 65 -32.23 -20.94 37.99
C ARG A 65 -32.15 -22.04 36.94
N ILE A 66 -30.94 -22.40 36.52
CA ILE A 66 -30.71 -23.41 35.49
C ILE A 66 -30.96 -24.81 36.06
N GLN A 67 -30.60 -25.08 37.32
CA GLN A 67 -30.98 -26.32 37.99
C GLN A 67 -32.51 -26.51 38.04
N GLN A 68 -33.26 -25.46 38.40
CA GLN A 68 -34.73 -25.49 38.41
C GLN A 68 -35.34 -25.65 37.00
N LEU A 69 -34.67 -25.12 35.98
CA LEU A 69 -35.06 -25.25 34.58
C LEU A 69 -34.86 -26.72 34.13
N CYS A 70 -33.70 -27.30 34.40
CA CYS A 70 -33.38 -28.69 34.09
C CYS A 70 -34.33 -29.68 34.78
N GLU A 71 -34.67 -29.47 36.05
CA GLU A 71 -35.69 -30.27 36.76
C GLU A 71 -37.09 -30.13 36.15
N LYS A 72 -37.45 -28.96 35.62
CA LYS A 72 -38.74 -28.79 34.93
C LYS A 72 -38.75 -29.50 33.57
N LEU A 73 -37.62 -29.51 32.86
CA LEU A 73 -37.47 -30.19 31.58
C LEU A 73 -37.50 -31.72 31.74
N SER A 74 -36.83 -32.28 32.75
CA SER A 74 -36.91 -33.72 33.04
C SER A 74 -38.33 -34.17 33.36
N ASN A 75 -39.03 -33.43 34.22
CA ASN A 75 -40.44 -33.70 34.55
C ASN A 75 -41.39 -33.63 33.35
N LEU A 76 -41.08 -32.80 32.34
CA LEU A 76 -41.87 -32.73 31.10
C LEU A 76 -41.60 -33.90 30.16
N LEU A 77 -40.37 -34.42 30.12
CA LEU A 77 -40.03 -35.62 29.36
C LEU A 77 -40.73 -36.86 29.94
N ILE A 78 -40.75 -37.03 31.27
CA ILE A 78 -41.43 -38.15 31.94
C ILE A 78 -42.95 -38.15 31.66
N LYS A 79 -43.57 -36.96 31.59
CA LYS A 79 -45.01 -36.84 31.32
C LYS A 79 -45.37 -37.22 29.88
N ASN A 80 -44.50 -36.95 28.90
CA ASN A 80 -44.76 -37.26 27.50
C ASN A 80 -44.67 -38.76 27.17
N GLU A 81 -43.84 -39.53 27.87
CA GLU A 81 -43.76 -41.00 27.67
C GLU A 81 -45.02 -41.73 28.16
N ASN A 82 -45.65 -41.25 29.24
CA ASN A 82 -46.86 -41.87 29.80
C ASN A 82 -48.12 -41.69 28.93
N ASP A 83 -48.12 -40.74 28.00
CA ASP A 83 -49.24 -40.44 27.10
C ASP A 83 -49.15 -41.16 25.73
N GLN A 84 -48.10 -41.95 25.46
CA GLN A 84 -48.00 -42.71 24.20
C GLN A 84 -48.49 -44.17 24.36
N PRO A 85 -49.51 -44.62 23.59
CA PRO A 85 -49.92 -46.02 23.62
C PRO A 85 -48.93 -46.93 22.85
N ASN A 86 -48.50 -48.00 23.53
CA ASN A 86 -47.66 -49.09 23.00
C ASN A 86 -47.97 -49.48 21.54
N ASN A 87 -47.08 -49.13 20.61
CA ASN A 87 -47.06 -49.73 19.28
C ASN A 87 -45.63 -49.80 18.73
N ASN A 88 -44.81 -50.67 19.33
CA ASN A 88 -43.53 -51.07 18.78
C ASN A 88 -43.68 -52.38 17.99
N VAL A 89 -43.90 -52.27 16.68
CA VAL A 89 -43.53 -53.32 15.71
C VAL A 89 -42.80 -52.66 14.54
N LEU A 90 -41.48 -52.83 14.55
CA LEU A 90 -40.55 -52.40 13.49
C LEU A 90 -40.85 -53.11 12.16
N ALA A 91 -41.36 -52.37 11.18
CA ALA A 91 -41.34 -52.77 9.78
C ALA A 91 -40.06 -52.26 9.09
N LYS A 92 -39.15 -53.18 8.72
CA LYS A 92 -37.99 -52.91 7.88
C LYS A 92 -38.43 -52.40 6.50
N LEU A 93 -38.05 -51.18 6.14
CA LEU A 93 -38.19 -50.66 4.78
C LEU A 93 -37.03 -51.17 3.91
N LYS A 94 -37.39 -51.90 2.84
CA LYS A 94 -36.52 -52.26 1.72
C LYS A 94 -36.60 -51.13 0.69
N GLN A 95 -35.42 -50.70 0.23
CA GLN A 95 -35.12 -49.76 -0.87
C GLN A 95 -34.93 -48.27 -0.47
N PRO A 96 -33.75 -47.69 -0.76
CA PRO A 96 -33.55 -46.25 -0.67
C PRO A 96 -34.10 -45.52 -1.91
N VAL A 97 -34.86 -44.45 -1.66
CA VAL A 97 -35.33 -43.48 -2.65
C VAL A 97 -34.18 -42.53 -2.99
N ASN A 98 -33.87 -42.43 -4.28
CA ASN A 98 -32.85 -41.55 -4.85
C ASN A 98 -33.45 -40.14 -5.02
N MET A 99 -32.92 -39.13 -4.32
CA MET A 99 -33.14 -37.71 -4.67
C MET A 99 -31.82 -37.11 -5.12
N LEU A 100 -31.63 -37.10 -6.44
CA LEU A 100 -30.61 -36.31 -7.13
C LEU A 100 -31.32 -35.48 -8.20
N SER A 101 -31.60 -34.23 -7.88
CA SER A 101 -31.81 -33.19 -8.90
C SER A 101 -31.46 -31.83 -8.32
N HIS A 102 -30.56 -31.14 -9.03
CA HIS A 102 -30.10 -29.76 -8.85
C HIS A 102 -28.93 -29.53 -7.89
N ASN A 103 -27.71 -29.72 -8.43
CA ASN A 103 -26.64 -28.74 -8.23
C ASN A 103 -25.75 -28.69 -9.48
N SER A 104 -25.73 -27.52 -10.10
CA SER A 104 -24.86 -27.11 -11.19
C SER A 104 -23.60 -26.47 -10.61
N ILE A 105 -22.47 -27.18 -10.62
CA ILE A 105 -21.16 -26.56 -10.37
C ILE A 105 -20.14 -27.06 -11.40
N SER A 106 -19.52 -26.08 -12.06
CA SER A 106 -18.52 -26.14 -13.11
C SER A 106 -17.25 -26.89 -12.70
N ALA A 107 -16.79 -27.78 -13.58
CA ALA A 107 -15.51 -28.47 -13.48
C ALA A 107 -14.43 -27.69 -14.23
N THR A 108 -13.54 -26.99 -13.52
CA THR A 108 -12.27 -26.50 -14.11
C THR A 108 -11.17 -26.21 -13.07
N ALA A 109 -11.07 -27.02 -12.01
CA ALA A 109 -9.93 -26.95 -11.09
C ALA A 109 -9.76 -28.27 -10.32
N ARG A 110 -9.09 -29.25 -10.92
CA ARG A 110 -8.42 -30.39 -10.25
C ARG A 110 -7.80 -31.32 -11.30
N LEU A 111 -6.65 -30.93 -11.84
CA LEU A 111 -5.80 -31.81 -12.63
C LEU A 111 -4.33 -31.48 -12.37
N VAL A 112 -3.83 -31.79 -11.17
CA VAL A 112 -2.45 -32.26 -10.97
C VAL A 112 -2.43 -33.16 -9.73
N SER A 113 -1.89 -34.37 -9.92
CA SER A 113 -1.38 -35.35 -8.93
C SER A 113 -2.30 -36.50 -8.47
N SER A 114 -1.71 -37.69 -8.60
CA SER A 114 -2.04 -39.01 -8.04
C SER A 114 -3.17 -39.83 -8.71
N SER A 115 -2.70 -40.76 -9.52
CA SER A 115 -3.34 -42.02 -9.93
C SER A 115 -3.76 -42.88 -8.73
N VAL A 116 -5.05 -43.20 -8.62
CA VAL A 116 -5.54 -44.39 -7.92
C VAL A 116 -6.73 -44.96 -8.71
N ASP A 117 -6.55 -46.16 -9.25
CA ASP A 117 -7.61 -46.96 -9.86
C ASP A 117 -8.65 -47.36 -8.80
N LEU A 118 -9.92 -47.06 -9.08
CA LEU A 118 -11.07 -47.55 -8.31
C LEU A 118 -12.21 -47.91 -9.28
N GLU A 119 -11.97 -48.92 -10.12
CA GLU A 119 -13.06 -49.69 -10.75
C GLU A 119 -13.56 -50.76 -9.76
N ALA A 120 -14.55 -50.41 -8.95
CA ALA A 120 -15.57 -51.35 -8.49
C ALA A 120 -16.73 -50.59 -7.85
N VAL A 121 -17.94 -50.99 -8.23
CA VAL A 121 -19.27 -50.70 -7.63
C VAL A 121 -20.17 -49.79 -8.48
N SER A 122 -21.15 -50.49 -9.07
CA SER A 122 -22.44 -50.02 -9.61
C SER A 122 -22.49 -49.65 -11.09
N GLY A 123 -22.95 -50.62 -11.88
CA GLY A 123 -23.24 -50.47 -13.30
C GLY A 123 -24.49 -49.63 -13.58
N ARG A 124 -24.34 -48.62 -14.44
CA ARG A 124 -25.33 -48.14 -15.41
C ARG A 124 -24.60 -47.28 -16.46
N LYS A 125 -24.58 -47.73 -17.71
CA LYS A 125 -24.01 -47.01 -18.85
C LYS A 125 -24.92 -45.83 -19.23
N VAL A 126 -24.48 -44.61 -18.98
CA VAL A 126 -25.01 -43.41 -19.67
C VAL A 126 -23.99 -43.03 -20.74
N ASN A 127 -24.33 -43.30 -22.00
CA ASN A 127 -23.53 -42.90 -23.16
C ASN A 127 -23.81 -41.44 -23.51
N THR A 128 -23.15 -40.48 -22.87
CA THR A 128 -22.91 -39.16 -23.49
C THR A 128 -21.59 -39.24 -24.23
N ARG A 129 -21.65 -39.66 -25.49
CA ARG A 129 -20.49 -39.76 -26.36
C ARG A 129 -20.14 -38.35 -26.87
N VAL A 130 -19.48 -37.57 -26.02
CA VAL A 130 -18.77 -36.37 -26.45
C VAL A 130 -17.50 -36.86 -27.15
N ASP A 131 -17.36 -36.58 -28.44
CA ASP A 131 -16.17 -36.92 -29.23
C ASP A 131 -14.95 -36.22 -28.61
N THR A 132 -14.19 -36.94 -27.78
CA THR A 132 -13.00 -36.45 -27.07
C THR A 132 -12.00 -35.82 -28.03
N LYS A 133 -11.82 -36.42 -29.22
CA LYS A 133 -10.97 -35.89 -30.28
C LYS A 133 -11.39 -34.51 -30.82
N LYS A 134 -12.70 -34.19 -30.83
CA LYS A 134 -13.18 -32.88 -31.28
C LYS A 134 -12.98 -31.83 -30.18
N LEU A 135 -13.14 -32.24 -28.93
CA LEU A 135 -12.97 -31.37 -27.77
C LEU A 135 -11.49 -31.02 -27.56
N GLU A 136 -10.59 -32.01 -27.63
CA GLU A 136 -9.13 -31.81 -27.63
C GLU A 136 -8.69 -30.92 -28.80
N LYS A 137 -9.27 -31.09 -29.99
CA LYS A 137 -8.95 -30.24 -31.16
C LYS A 137 -9.46 -28.81 -31.00
N ALA A 138 -10.56 -28.60 -30.28
CA ALA A 138 -11.08 -27.27 -29.96
C ALA A 138 -10.22 -26.58 -28.88
N GLU A 139 -9.84 -27.31 -27.83
CA GLU A 139 -8.94 -26.83 -26.78
C GLU A 139 -7.55 -26.52 -27.32
N ALA A 140 -6.98 -27.39 -28.17
CA ALA A 140 -5.70 -27.14 -28.82
C ALA A 140 -5.74 -25.92 -29.75
N LYS A 141 -6.85 -25.68 -30.46
CA LYS A 141 -7.04 -24.48 -31.27
C LYS A 141 -7.13 -23.21 -30.43
N LEU A 142 -7.83 -23.24 -29.30
CA LEU A 142 -7.92 -22.13 -28.36
C LEU A 142 -6.55 -21.83 -27.74
N LYS A 143 -5.85 -22.86 -27.28
CA LYS A 143 -4.50 -22.76 -26.71
C LYS A 143 -3.50 -22.20 -27.71
N ALA A 144 -3.50 -22.67 -28.95
CA ALA A 144 -2.67 -22.13 -30.01
C ALA A 144 -3.03 -20.68 -30.40
N LYS A 145 -4.30 -20.28 -30.28
CA LYS A 145 -4.73 -18.90 -30.55
C LYS A 145 -4.30 -17.95 -29.42
N ILE A 146 -4.34 -18.41 -28.17
CA ILE A 146 -3.83 -17.68 -26.99
C ILE A 146 -2.30 -17.55 -27.08
N GLU A 147 -1.59 -18.66 -27.32
CA GLU A 147 -0.12 -18.68 -27.43
C GLU A 147 0.38 -17.81 -28.61
N LYS A 148 -0.37 -17.74 -29.72
CA LYS A 148 -0.03 -16.86 -30.85
C LYS A 148 -0.31 -15.38 -30.55
N ARG A 149 -1.27 -15.06 -29.68
CA ARG A 149 -1.47 -13.70 -29.14
C ARG A 149 -0.33 -13.33 -28.18
N GLU A 150 -0.01 -14.22 -27.24
CA GLU A 150 1.09 -14.04 -26.27
C GLU A 150 2.46 -13.94 -26.95
N ARG A 151 2.72 -14.71 -28.01
CA ARG A 151 3.97 -14.58 -28.77
C ARG A 151 4.06 -13.26 -29.55
N ARG A 152 2.95 -12.69 -30.02
CA ARG A 152 2.96 -11.37 -30.68
C ARG A 152 3.23 -10.27 -29.67
N THR A 153 2.59 -10.30 -28.50
CA THR A 153 2.84 -9.34 -27.42
C THR A 153 4.26 -9.47 -26.86
N ASN A 154 4.77 -10.69 -26.68
CA ASN A 154 6.14 -10.92 -26.19
C ASN A 154 7.21 -10.55 -27.23
N TYR A 155 6.94 -10.74 -28.53
CA TYR A 155 7.84 -10.32 -29.61
C TYR A 155 7.90 -8.79 -29.78
N GLU A 156 6.80 -8.09 -29.51
CA GLU A 156 6.79 -6.62 -29.45
C GLU A 156 7.49 -6.09 -28.19
N ALA A 157 7.27 -6.72 -27.03
CA ALA A 157 7.91 -6.33 -25.76
C ALA A 157 9.44 -6.55 -25.75
N SER A 158 9.93 -7.64 -26.34
CA SER A 158 11.37 -7.95 -26.38
C SER A 158 12.19 -7.04 -27.32
N LYS A 159 11.54 -6.30 -28.21
CA LYS A 159 12.20 -5.31 -29.09
C LYS A 159 12.56 -4.01 -28.36
N LEU A 160 11.94 -3.74 -27.20
CA LEU A 160 12.10 -2.51 -26.41
C LEU A 160 13.31 -2.51 -25.46
N ILE A 161 14.05 -3.61 -25.37
CA ILE A 161 15.06 -3.83 -24.31
C ILE A 161 16.44 -3.19 -24.64
N ASN A 162 16.72 -2.81 -25.90
CA ASN A 162 18.10 -2.55 -26.34
C ASN A 162 18.38 -1.15 -26.93
N LYS A 163 17.80 -0.05 -26.43
CA LYS A 163 18.25 1.31 -26.80
C LYS A 163 18.14 2.33 -25.66
N ASN A 164 19.26 2.96 -25.32
CA ASN A 164 19.32 4.15 -24.47
C ASN A 164 19.22 5.41 -25.35
N ALA A 165 18.04 6.03 -25.37
CA ALA A 165 17.81 7.42 -25.71
C ALA A 165 16.41 7.78 -25.20
N ASP A 166 16.31 8.56 -24.12
CA ASP A 166 15.08 8.76 -23.35
C ASP A 166 13.88 9.27 -24.20
N ASN A 167 14.15 10.05 -25.25
CA ASN A 167 13.12 10.55 -26.16
C ASN A 167 12.66 9.49 -27.18
N GLU A 168 13.56 8.65 -27.72
CA GLU A 168 13.19 7.54 -28.60
C GLU A 168 12.39 6.48 -27.83
N PHE A 169 12.77 6.22 -26.57
CA PHE A 169 12.07 5.27 -25.72
C PHE A 169 10.61 5.71 -25.48
N TYR A 170 10.37 7.00 -25.21
CA TYR A 170 9.02 7.49 -24.99
C TYR A 170 8.12 7.39 -26.23
N MET A 171 8.65 7.68 -27.43
CA MET A 171 7.92 7.46 -28.70
C MET A 171 7.70 5.98 -29.04
N GLN A 172 8.59 5.08 -28.60
CA GLN A 172 8.43 3.64 -28.79
C GLN A 172 7.37 3.05 -27.85
N VAL A 173 7.34 3.52 -26.60
CA VAL A 173 6.33 3.11 -25.60
C VAL A 173 4.97 3.72 -25.96
N ASN A 174 4.93 4.98 -26.39
CA ASN A 174 3.70 5.66 -26.78
C ASN A 174 3.77 6.07 -28.27
N PRO A 175 3.56 5.12 -29.21
CA PRO A 175 3.55 5.45 -30.63
C PRO A 175 2.44 6.44 -30.94
N ILE A 176 2.69 7.32 -31.91
CA ILE A 176 1.68 8.22 -32.47
C ILE A 176 0.61 7.35 -33.14
N LEU A 177 -0.40 6.98 -32.36
CA LEU A 177 -1.59 6.33 -32.88
C LEU A 177 -2.49 7.44 -33.39
N ASP A 178 -2.86 7.33 -34.66
CA ASP A 178 -3.80 8.23 -35.31
C ASP A 178 -4.98 8.52 -34.38
N TYR A 179 -5.21 9.80 -34.05
CA TYR A 179 -6.29 10.26 -33.16
C TYR A 179 -7.69 9.78 -33.63
N THR A 180 -7.80 9.47 -34.93
CA THR A 180 -8.98 8.87 -35.58
C THR A 180 -9.18 7.39 -35.21
N SER A 181 -8.11 6.67 -34.88
CA SER A 181 -8.11 5.25 -34.49
C SER A 181 -8.42 5.01 -33.01
N THR A 182 -8.41 6.07 -32.20
CA THR A 182 -8.56 6.05 -30.72
C THR A 182 -9.89 6.58 -30.23
N LYS A 183 -10.61 7.39 -31.02
CA LYS A 183 -11.97 7.85 -30.69
C LYS A 183 -12.91 6.65 -30.47
N GLY A 184 -13.38 6.46 -29.23
CA GLY A 184 -14.32 5.42 -28.84
C GLY A 184 -13.72 4.14 -28.25
N LYS A 185 -12.39 4.02 -28.13
CA LYS A 185 -11.77 2.92 -27.39
C LYS A 185 -11.87 3.14 -25.89
N VAL A 186 -12.22 2.08 -25.16
CA VAL A 186 -12.25 2.08 -23.69
C VAL A 186 -10.84 2.35 -23.17
N LYS A 187 -10.70 3.37 -22.32
CA LYS A 187 -9.42 3.78 -21.72
C LYS A 187 -9.11 3.05 -20.40
N ASP A 188 -9.94 2.09 -20.01
CA ASP A 188 -9.73 1.28 -18.82
C ASP A 188 -8.63 0.24 -19.04
N VAL A 189 -7.77 0.07 -18.04
CA VAL A 189 -6.73 -0.96 -18.00
C VAL A 189 -7.25 -2.14 -17.17
N LYS A 190 -7.41 -3.29 -17.80
CA LYS A 190 -7.76 -4.54 -17.12
C LYS A 190 -6.71 -5.59 -17.39
N ILE A 191 -6.04 -6.03 -16.34
CA ILE A 191 -5.00 -7.06 -16.37
C ILE A 191 -5.43 -8.13 -15.38
N GLU A 192 -5.60 -9.36 -15.86
CA GLU A 192 -6.02 -10.49 -15.05
C GLU A 192 -4.89 -11.52 -14.97
N ASN A 193 -4.77 -12.17 -13.81
CA ASN A 193 -3.87 -13.30 -13.55
C ASN A 193 -2.42 -13.07 -14.01
N PHE A 194 -1.82 -11.94 -13.61
CA PHE A 194 -0.42 -11.68 -13.92
C PHE A 194 0.48 -11.99 -12.72
N ASP A 195 1.69 -12.47 -13.04
CA ASP A 195 2.75 -12.77 -12.08
C ASP A 195 3.93 -11.82 -12.31
N ILE A 196 4.51 -11.34 -11.23
CA ILE A 196 5.75 -10.54 -11.28
C ILE A 196 6.78 -11.19 -10.39
N SER A 197 7.96 -11.44 -10.96
CA SER A 197 9.13 -11.93 -10.23
C SER A 197 10.35 -11.07 -10.57
N PHE A 198 11.13 -10.69 -9.56
CA PHE A 198 12.36 -9.93 -9.74
C PHE A 198 13.49 -10.58 -8.93
N GLY A 199 14.64 -10.82 -9.56
CA GLY A 199 15.82 -11.37 -8.89
C GLY A 199 15.57 -12.71 -8.17
N GLY A 200 14.65 -13.53 -8.66
CA GLY A 200 14.26 -14.81 -8.03
C GLY A 200 13.25 -14.70 -6.89
N LYS A 201 12.87 -13.48 -6.45
CA LYS A 201 11.80 -13.25 -5.48
C LYS A 201 10.47 -13.05 -6.21
N ARG A 202 9.41 -13.73 -5.74
CA ARG A 202 8.04 -13.51 -6.23
C ARG A 202 7.47 -12.25 -5.57
N ILE A 203 7.00 -11.32 -6.38
CA ILE A 203 6.45 -10.02 -5.95
C ILE A 203 4.92 -10.08 -5.95
N LEU A 204 4.35 -10.62 -7.02
CA LEU A 204 2.91 -10.81 -7.18
C LEU A 204 2.65 -12.17 -7.84
N THR A 205 1.60 -12.85 -7.37
CA THR A 205 1.13 -14.13 -7.88
C THR A 205 -0.38 -14.08 -8.14
N ASN A 206 -0.80 -14.45 -9.35
CA ASN A 206 -2.18 -14.42 -9.82
C ASN A 206 -2.92 -13.11 -9.48
N ALA A 207 -2.22 -11.98 -9.63
CA ALA A 207 -2.77 -10.68 -9.29
C ALA A 207 -3.75 -10.20 -10.36
N ASN A 208 -4.77 -9.46 -9.93
CA ASN A 208 -5.74 -8.81 -10.82
C ASN A 208 -5.68 -7.30 -10.60
N LEU A 209 -5.54 -6.55 -11.69
CA LEU A 209 -5.45 -5.10 -11.67
C LEU A 209 -6.48 -4.50 -12.64
N THR A 210 -7.38 -3.69 -12.08
CA THR A 210 -8.40 -2.96 -12.83
C THR A 210 -8.27 -1.47 -12.55
N LEU A 211 -7.84 -0.71 -13.55
CA LEU A 211 -7.77 0.75 -13.51
C LEU A 211 -8.82 1.32 -14.47
N VAL A 212 -9.92 1.82 -13.90
CA VAL A 212 -10.94 2.60 -14.60
C VAL A 212 -10.40 4.01 -14.90
N TYR A 213 -10.70 4.52 -16.10
CA TYR A 213 -10.27 5.83 -16.55
C TYR A 213 -10.82 6.97 -15.68
N GLY A 214 -9.98 7.97 -15.39
CA GLY A 214 -10.34 9.15 -14.60
C GLY A 214 -10.42 8.92 -13.09
N ARG A 215 -10.07 7.71 -12.61
CA ARG A 215 -9.92 7.42 -11.19
C ARG A 215 -8.48 7.59 -10.71
N ARG A 216 -8.34 7.81 -9.40
CA ARG A 216 -7.06 8.07 -8.73
C ARG A 216 -6.79 6.95 -7.73
N TYR A 217 -5.82 6.12 -8.04
CA TYR A 217 -5.45 4.94 -7.28
C TYR A 217 -4.23 5.25 -6.41
N GLY A 218 -4.31 4.94 -5.11
CA GLY A 218 -3.17 4.92 -4.21
C GLY A 218 -2.65 3.50 -4.03
N LEU A 219 -1.38 3.22 -4.36
CA LEU A 219 -0.74 1.92 -4.12
C LEU A 219 -0.01 1.95 -2.77
N VAL A 220 -0.51 1.16 -1.82
CA VAL A 220 0.00 1.06 -0.45
C VAL A 220 0.57 -0.34 -0.20
N GLY A 221 1.70 -0.40 0.50
CA GLY A 221 2.35 -1.65 0.89
C GLY A 221 3.70 -1.36 1.55
N ARG A 222 4.26 -2.38 2.21
CA ARG A 222 5.58 -2.28 2.88
C ARG A 222 6.72 -2.16 1.86
N ASN A 223 7.82 -1.59 2.29
CA ASN A 223 9.01 -1.38 1.50
C ASN A 223 9.69 -2.71 1.15
N GLY A 224 10.11 -2.82 -0.10
CA GLY A 224 10.74 -4.04 -0.63
C GLY A 224 9.76 -5.17 -0.99
N ILE A 225 8.44 -4.90 -1.02
CA ILE A 225 7.45 -5.82 -1.59
C ILE A 225 7.41 -5.73 -3.12
N GLY A 226 7.83 -4.61 -3.73
CA GLY A 226 7.96 -4.46 -5.19
C GLY A 226 7.02 -3.44 -5.84
N LYS A 227 6.56 -2.42 -5.12
CA LYS A 227 5.69 -1.33 -5.63
C LYS A 227 6.29 -0.62 -6.86
N SER A 228 7.53 -0.14 -6.73
CA SER A 228 8.28 0.47 -7.84
C SER A 228 8.50 -0.50 -8.99
N THR A 229 8.70 -1.80 -8.69
CA THR A 229 8.83 -2.84 -9.72
C THR A 229 7.52 -3.02 -10.49
N LEU A 230 6.37 -2.98 -9.82
CA LEU A 230 5.07 -3.00 -10.49
C LEU A 230 4.91 -1.78 -11.42
N LEU A 231 5.25 -0.58 -10.97
CA LEU A 231 5.18 0.62 -11.82
C LEU A 231 6.11 0.52 -13.03
N ARG A 232 7.35 0.06 -12.83
CA ARG A 232 8.35 -0.09 -13.89
C ARG A 232 7.97 -1.14 -14.93
N THR A 233 7.40 -2.26 -14.50
CA THR A 233 6.92 -3.32 -15.40
C THR A 233 5.70 -2.86 -16.19
N MET A 234 4.83 -2.04 -15.60
CA MET A 234 3.74 -1.37 -16.32
C MET A 234 4.25 -0.33 -17.32
N SER A 235 5.21 0.51 -16.94
CA SER A 235 5.75 1.57 -17.80
C SER A 235 6.47 1.00 -19.03
N LYS A 236 7.19 -0.12 -18.85
CA LYS A 236 7.83 -0.86 -19.94
C LYS A 236 6.88 -1.71 -20.78
N ARG A 237 5.59 -1.77 -20.39
CA ARG A 237 4.57 -2.64 -21.01
C ARG A 237 4.97 -4.13 -21.02
N GLU A 238 5.72 -4.57 -20.01
CA GLU A 238 5.96 -6.01 -19.76
C GLU A 238 4.65 -6.69 -19.34
N ILE A 239 3.81 -5.94 -18.64
CA ILE A 239 2.40 -6.28 -18.39
C ILE A 239 1.57 -5.78 -19.58
N ALA A 240 0.58 -6.56 -20.00
CA ALA A 240 -0.25 -6.30 -21.17
C ALA A 240 -1.19 -5.08 -21.01
N VAL A 241 -0.62 -3.87 -20.98
CA VAL A 241 -1.37 -2.61 -21.00
C VAL A 241 -1.75 -2.29 -22.46
N PRO A 242 -3.00 -1.88 -22.75
CA PRO A 242 -3.42 -1.52 -24.10
C PRO A 242 -2.55 -0.44 -24.73
N THR A 243 -2.15 -0.63 -26.00
CA THR A 243 -1.17 0.24 -26.67
C THR A 243 -1.65 1.65 -26.94
N HIS A 244 -2.97 1.84 -26.96
CA HIS A 244 -3.63 3.12 -27.16
C HIS A 244 -3.69 4.02 -25.92
N ILE A 245 -3.24 3.52 -24.76
CA ILE A 245 -3.17 4.29 -23.51
C ILE A 245 -1.75 4.85 -23.38
N SER A 246 -1.65 6.17 -23.28
CA SER A 246 -0.37 6.82 -23.01
C SER A 246 -0.01 6.65 -21.53
N ILE A 247 1.17 6.11 -21.27
CA ILE A 247 1.69 5.89 -19.92
C ILE A 247 2.92 6.76 -19.71
N LEU A 248 2.98 7.45 -18.58
CA LEU A 248 4.18 8.14 -18.12
C LEU A 248 4.51 7.69 -16.71
N HIS A 249 5.76 7.32 -16.49
CA HIS A 249 6.27 6.91 -15.19
C HIS A 249 7.39 7.85 -14.76
N VAL A 250 7.27 8.39 -13.55
CA VAL A 250 8.30 9.22 -12.92
C VAL A 250 9.04 8.35 -11.90
N GLU A 251 10.14 7.72 -12.33
CA GLU A 251 10.92 6.79 -11.49
C GLU A 251 12.12 7.47 -10.81
N GLN A 252 12.78 8.45 -11.45
CA GLN A 252 14.10 8.92 -11.02
C GLN A 252 14.35 10.42 -11.25
N GLU A 253 15.33 10.96 -10.52
CA GLU A 253 15.89 12.29 -10.74
C GLU A 253 16.42 12.42 -12.17
N MET A 254 16.10 13.55 -12.82
CA MET A 254 16.65 13.86 -14.13
C MET A 254 18.17 14.04 -14.05
N ILE A 255 18.89 13.51 -15.04
CA ILE A 255 20.27 13.92 -15.29
C ILE A 255 20.22 15.40 -15.68
N GLY A 256 21.07 16.22 -15.05
CA GLY A 256 21.11 17.65 -15.31
C GLY A 256 21.72 17.93 -16.68
N ASP A 257 20.93 18.54 -17.55
CA ASP A 257 21.30 19.06 -18.87
C ASP A 257 21.61 20.57 -18.83
N ASP A 258 22.15 21.07 -19.93
CA ASP A 258 22.43 22.50 -20.13
C ASP A 258 21.20 23.33 -20.52
N ARG A 259 20.07 22.67 -20.79
CA ARG A 259 18.80 23.31 -21.11
C ARG A 259 18.26 24.08 -19.90
N GLU A 260 17.51 25.14 -20.17
CA GLU A 260 16.78 25.89 -19.13
C GLU A 260 15.65 25.04 -18.52
N ALA A 261 15.28 25.29 -17.26
CA ALA A 261 14.23 24.53 -16.58
C ALA A 261 12.90 24.56 -17.34
N ILE A 262 12.46 25.74 -17.81
CA ILE A 262 11.21 25.88 -18.56
C ILE A 262 11.24 25.13 -19.89
N GLN A 263 12.36 25.19 -20.60
CA GLN A 263 12.55 24.47 -21.86
C GLN A 263 12.60 22.94 -21.65
N ALA A 264 13.17 22.48 -20.54
CA ALA A 264 13.15 21.06 -20.17
C ALA A 264 11.72 20.54 -19.91
N VAL A 265 10.83 21.38 -19.38
CA VAL A 265 9.39 21.06 -19.24
C VAL A 265 8.70 21.04 -20.60
N LEU A 266 8.91 22.06 -21.43
CA LEU A 266 8.26 22.16 -22.73
C LEU A 266 8.68 21.04 -23.69
N SER A 267 9.95 20.64 -23.67
CA SER A 267 10.48 19.51 -24.45
C SER A 267 10.09 18.13 -23.90
N ALA A 268 9.35 18.05 -22.78
CA ALA A 268 8.79 16.79 -22.31
C ALA A 268 7.64 16.31 -23.22
N ASP A 269 6.91 17.25 -23.81
CA ASP A 269 5.89 16.95 -24.80
C ASP A 269 6.56 16.71 -26.17
N VAL A 270 7.00 15.46 -26.36
CA VAL A 270 7.64 15.01 -27.59
C VAL A 270 6.76 15.24 -28.81
N TRP A 271 5.43 15.21 -28.64
CA TRP A 271 4.50 15.42 -29.75
C TRP A 271 4.45 16.89 -30.17
N ARG A 272 4.43 17.81 -29.20
CA ARG A 272 4.54 19.25 -29.49
C ARG A 272 5.85 19.57 -30.18
N GLU A 273 6.97 19.05 -29.70
CA GLU A 273 8.29 19.28 -30.32
C GLU A 273 8.35 18.70 -31.75
N HIS A 274 7.81 17.51 -31.96
CA HIS A 274 7.71 16.91 -33.30
C HIS A 274 6.86 17.77 -34.24
N LEU A 275 5.69 18.24 -33.81
CA LEU A 275 4.79 19.05 -34.63
C LEU A 275 5.38 20.43 -34.96
N LEU A 276 6.11 21.04 -34.03
CA LEU A 276 6.82 22.31 -34.29
C LEU A 276 7.98 22.11 -35.29
N ASN A 277 8.73 21.02 -35.17
CA ASN A 277 9.77 20.67 -36.14
C ASN A 277 9.17 20.36 -37.53
N GLU A 278 8.02 19.68 -37.57
CA GLU A 278 7.27 19.41 -38.79
C GLU A 278 6.77 20.71 -39.43
N GLU A 279 6.23 21.66 -38.64
CA GLU A 279 5.83 22.99 -39.09
C GLU A 279 7.01 23.75 -39.72
N ILE A 280 8.16 23.81 -39.02
CA ILE A 280 9.37 24.47 -39.52
C ILE A 280 9.80 23.84 -40.85
N SER A 281 9.84 22.50 -40.93
CA SER A 281 10.25 21.79 -42.13
C SER A 281 9.30 22.00 -43.32
N LEU A 282 8.00 22.07 -43.07
CA LEU A 282 6.99 22.33 -44.10
C LEU A 282 7.08 23.78 -44.59
N ASN A 283 7.28 24.74 -43.68
CA ASN A 283 7.49 26.14 -44.04
C ASN A 283 8.77 26.34 -44.85
N GLU A 284 9.87 25.67 -44.49
CA GLU A 284 11.10 25.68 -45.29
C GLU A 284 10.89 25.09 -46.68
N GLN A 285 10.17 23.97 -46.80
CA GLN A 285 9.85 23.36 -48.11
C GLN A 285 8.96 24.28 -48.97
N ILE A 286 7.96 24.92 -48.37
CA ILE A 286 7.11 25.88 -49.08
C ILE A 286 7.95 27.09 -49.53
N GLY A 287 8.81 27.62 -48.67
CA GLY A 287 9.71 28.71 -49.02
C GLY A 287 10.69 28.35 -50.13
N GLN A 288 11.26 27.14 -50.11
CA GLN A 288 12.13 26.62 -51.17
C GLN A 288 11.40 26.55 -52.52
N LEU A 289 10.17 26.03 -52.53
CA LEU A 289 9.31 25.96 -53.73
C LEU A 289 8.91 27.34 -54.27
N GLU A 290 8.82 28.37 -53.41
CA GLU A 290 8.58 29.76 -53.82
C GLU A 290 9.82 30.41 -54.46
N THR A 291 11.01 30.06 -53.99
CA THR A 291 12.29 30.55 -54.56
C THR A 291 12.81 29.74 -55.73
N SER A 292 12.37 28.50 -55.93
CA SER A 292 12.82 27.65 -57.04
C SER A 292 12.19 28.09 -58.36
N THR A 293 12.89 28.93 -59.11
CA THR A 293 12.62 29.21 -60.54
C THR A 293 13.39 28.22 -61.42
N ASP A 294 13.08 26.92 -61.30
CA ASP A 294 13.63 25.92 -62.23
C ASP A 294 12.75 25.85 -63.48
N PRO A 295 13.29 26.16 -64.69
CA PRO A 295 12.50 26.25 -65.92
C PRO A 295 12.05 24.89 -66.50
N ASP A 296 12.54 23.77 -65.95
CA ASP A 296 12.24 22.41 -66.41
C ASP A 296 11.07 21.74 -65.64
N ILE A 297 10.51 22.40 -64.62
CA ILE A 297 9.41 21.85 -63.81
C ILE A 297 8.09 22.51 -64.23
N ASP A 298 7.09 21.68 -64.55
CA ASP A 298 5.75 22.16 -64.94
C ASP A 298 5.14 23.03 -63.83
N PRO A 299 4.71 24.28 -64.11
CA PRO A 299 4.14 25.19 -63.11
C PRO A 299 2.94 24.61 -62.33
N ASN A 300 2.10 23.82 -63.00
CA ASN A 300 0.95 23.15 -62.37
C ASN A 300 1.39 22.10 -61.34
N SER A 301 2.51 21.42 -61.56
CA SER A 301 3.02 20.42 -60.62
C SER A 301 3.57 21.06 -59.33
N ILE A 302 4.16 22.26 -59.44
CA ILE A 302 4.60 23.06 -58.30
C ILE A 302 3.40 23.53 -57.47
N GLU A 303 2.33 23.99 -58.14
CA GLU A 303 1.09 24.37 -57.46
C GLU A 303 0.40 23.18 -56.76
N GLU A 304 0.36 22.00 -57.37
CA GLU A 304 -0.17 20.78 -56.74
C GLU A 304 0.63 20.36 -55.51
N MET A 305 1.97 20.39 -55.59
CA MET A 305 2.85 20.11 -54.45
C MET A 305 2.64 21.12 -53.33
N LYS A 306 2.56 22.42 -53.66
CA LYS A 306 2.29 23.50 -52.70
C LYS A 306 0.93 23.32 -52.01
N ASN A 307 -0.11 22.99 -52.77
CA ASN A 307 -1.44 22.71 -52.22
C ASN A 307 -1.43 21.49 -51.28
N SER A 308 -0.68 20.44 -51.61
CA SER A 308 -0.54 19.26 -50.75
C SER A 308 0.19 19.57 -49.43
N LEU A 309 1.25 20.38 -49.49
CA LEU A 309 2.02 20.81 -48.32
C LEU A 309 1.20 21.75 -47.42
N ASN A 310 0.45 22.69 -48.03
CA ASN A 310 -0.48 23.56 -47.30
C ASN A 310 -1.59 22.77 -46.60
N SER A 311 -2.10 21.70 -47.21
CA SER A 311 -3.07 20.82 -46.56
C SER A 311 -2.48 20.14 -45.33
N LYS A 312 -1.25 19.60 -45.42
CA LYS A 312 -0.54 19.00 -44.29
C LYS A 312 -0.25 20.02 -43.20
N LEU A 313 0.20 21.21 -43.57
CA LEU A 313 0.47 22.31 -42.64
C LEU A 313 -0.80 22.76 -41.91
N LYS A 314 -1.96 22.77 -42.59
CA LYS A 314 -3.25 23.00 -41.94
C LYS A 314 -3.60 21.90 -40.92
N GLU A 315 -3.33 20.63 -41.23
CA GLU A 315 -3.51 19.52 -40.27
C GLU A 315 -2.58 19.66 -39.07
N VAL A 316 -1.33 20.08 -39.27
CA VAL A 316 -0.36 20.34 -38.19
C VAL A 316 -0.84 21.49 -37.31
N TYR A 317 -1.32 22.60 -37.89
CA TYR A 317 -1.87 23.71 -37.10
C TYR A 317 -3.09 23.30 -36.28
N GLN A 318 -4.00 22.50 -36.85
CA GLN A 318 -5.14 21.99 -36.10
C GLN A 318 -4.69 21.13 -34.91
N LYS A 319 -3.66 20.29 -35.09
CA LYS A 319 -3.08 19.50 -33.99
C LYS A 319 -2.38 20.35 -32.93
N LEU A 320 -1.67 21.41 -33.34
CA LEU A 320 -1.02 22.34 -32.41
C LEU A 320 -2.03 23.16 -31.60
N GLU A 321 -3.17 23.52 -32.22
CA GLU A 321 -4.30 24.17 -31.55
C GLU A 321 -4.97 23.23 -30.55
N ASP A 322 -5.20 21.96 -30.92
CA ASP A 322 -5.75 20.92 -30.02
C ASP A 322 -4.86 20.67 -28.79
N ILE A 323 -3.53 20.81 -28.93
CA ILE A 323 -2.55 20.69 -27.84
C ILE A 323 -2.47 21.99 -26.99
N GLU A 324 -3.08 23.08 -27.46
CA GLU A 324 -2.97 24.43 -26.92
C GLU A 324 -1.50 24.91 -26.82
N SER A 325 -0.73 24.74 -27.89
CA SER A 325 0.71 25.05 -27.92
C SER A 325 1.05 26.48 -27.50
N ASP A 326 0.17 27.45 -27.77
CA ASP A 326 0.36 28.87 -27.41
C ASP A 326 0.29 29.11 -25.91
N LYS A 327 -0.52 28.35 -25.17
CA LYS A 327 -0.64 28.45 -23.71
C LYS A 327 0.41 27.60 -22.97
N ALA A 328 1.20 26.81 -23.70
CA ALA A 328 2.13 25.84 -23.14
C ALA A 328 3.16 26.49 -22.20
N GLU A 329 3.72 27.64 -22.58
CA GLU A 329 4.75 28.32 -21.78
C GLU A 329 4.19 28.85 -20.46
N SER A 330 3.01 29.48 -20.50
CA SER A 330 2.30 29.93 -19.29
C SER A 330 1.96 28.77 -18.36
N ARG A 331 1.49 27.64 -18.92
CA ARG A 331 1.15 26.43 -18.15
C ARG A 331 2.40 25.80 -17.53
N ALA A 332 3.51 25.75 -18.26
CA ALA A 332 4.78 25.23 -17.74
C ALA A 332 5.31 26.11 -16.60
N ALA A 333 5.23 27.44 -16.74
CA ALA A 333 5.62 28.38 -15.70
C ALA A 333 4.73 28.26 -14.44
N GLU A 334 3.43 28.08 -14.59
CA GLU A 334 2.49 27.85 -13.48
C GLU A 334 2.85 26.58 -12.70
N ILE A 335 3.05 25.45 -13.40
CA ILE A 335 3.44 24.17 -12.78
C ILE A 335 4.78 24.29 -12.05
N LEU A 336 5.78 24.93 -12.68
CA LEU A 336 7.08 25.15 -12.06
C LEU A 336 6.95 26.02 -10.80
N SER A 337 6.19 27.11 -10.86
CA SER A 337 5.97 27.99 -9.71
C SER A 337 5.27 27.28 -8.56
N GLY A 338 4.27 26.45 -8.84
CA GLY A 338 3.54 25.66 -7.86
C GLY A 338 4.39 24.59 -7.16
N LEU A 339 5.37 24.01 -7.89
CA LEU A 339 6.37 23.11 -7.32
C LEU A 339 7.51 23.82 -6.57
N GLY A 340 7.44 25.16 -6.48
CA GLY A 340 8.38 25.99 -5.71
C GLY A 340 9.55 26.54 -6.51
N PHE A 341 9.49 26.56 -7.85
CA PHE A 341 10.48 27.27 -8.67
C PHE A 341 10.14 28.76 -8.76
N PRO A 342 10.92 29.67 -8.13
CA PRO A 342 10.76 31.09 -8.36
C PRO A 342 11.06 31.43 -9.83
N ALA A 343 10.41 32.48 -10.33
CA ALA A 343 10.53 32.91 -11.74
C ALA A 343 11.99 33.09 -12.19
N ASP A 344 12.85 33.61 -11.31
CA ASP A 344 14.28 33.80 -11.58
C ASP A 344 15.02 32.49 -11.88
N LYS A 345 14.57 31.37 -11.30
CA LYS A 345 15.17 30.05 -11.52
C LYS A 345 14.66 29.37 -12.79
N HIS A 346 13.62 29.86 -13.45
CA HIS A 346 13.06 29.20 -14.65
C HIS A 346 14.06 29.14 -15.81
N ARG A 347 14.96 30.13 -15.89
CA ARG A 347 16.00 30.26 -16.92
C ARG A 347 17.35 29.63 -16.52
N ASN A 348 17.45 29.08 -15.32
CA ASN A 348 18.69 28.43 -14.90
C ASN A 348 18.83 27.07 -15.59
N ALA A 349 20.07 26.74 -15.95
CA ALA A 349 20.40 25.45 -16.57
C ALA A 349 20.13 24.30 -15.59
N THR A 350 19.58 23.19 -16.09
CA THR A 350 19.14 22.10 -15.21
C THR A 350 20.27 21.42 -14.42
N ARG A 351 21.52 21.49 -14.92
CA ARG A 351 22.71 21.01 -14.19
C ARG A 351 22.95 21.73 -12.87
N THR A 352 22.54 22.99 -12.75
CA THR A 352 22.80 23.82 -11.55
C THR A 352 21.90 23.47 -10.37
N PHE A 353 20.79 22.77 -10.64
CA PHE A 353 19.87 22.31 -9.61
C PHE A 353 20.43 21.10 -8.86
N SER A 354 20.15 21.04 -7.55
CA SER A 354 20.39 19.84 -6.75
C SER A 354 19.38 18.72 -7.08
N GLY A 355 19.67 17.49 -6.66
CA GLY A 355 18.84 16.31 -6.97
C GLY A 355 17.34 16.50 -6.69
N GLY A 356 16.97 17.04 -5.52
CA GLY A 356 15.58 17.32 -5.17
C GLY A 356 14.89 18.33 -6.11
N TRP A 357 15.61 19.35 -6.61
CA TRP A 357 15.08 20.26 -7.61
C TRP A 357 14.94 19.57 -8.98
N ARG A 358 15.85 18.66 -9.33
CA ARG A 358 15.74 17.86 -10.57
C ARG A 358 14.59 16.86 -10.51
N MET A 359 14.28 16.30 -9.34
CA MET A 359 13.09 15.48 -9.12
C MET A 359 11.81 16.30 -9.31
N ARG A 360 11.75 17.52 -8.75
CA ARG A 360 10.62 18.44 -8.98
C ARG A 360 10.45 18.78 -10.46
N LEU A 361 11.56 18.94 -11.17
CA LEU A 361 11.53 19.15 -12.62
C LEU A 361 11.00 17.92 -13.37
N ALA A 362 11.40 16.71 -12.97
CA ALA A 362 10.85 15.46 -13.53
C ALA A 362 9.33 15.37 -13.32
N LEU A 363 8.86 15.73 -12.12
CA LEU A 363 7.44 15.81 -11.81
C LEU A 363 6.74 16.89 -12.65
N ALA A 364 7.34 18.07 -12.81
CA ALA A 364 6.80 19.15 -13.65
C ALA A 364 6.62 18.71 -15.11
N ARG A 365 7.62 18.04 -15.68
CA ARG A 365 7.55 17.43 -17.01
C ARG A 365 6.37 16.46 -17.11
N ALA A 366 6.20 15.62 -16.11
CA ALA A 366 5.14 14.62 -16.13
C ALA A 366 3.73 15.20 -16.00
N LEU A 367 3.56 16.21 -15.16
CA LEU A 367 2.30 16.94 -15.02
C LEU A 367 1.97 17.74 -16.30
N PHE A 368 2.99 18.22 -17.01
CA PHE A 368 2.84 18.96 -18.26
C PHE A 368 2.35 18.05 -19.42
N CYS A 369 2.88 16.83 -19.55
CA CYS A 369 2.53 15.92 -20.64
C CYS A 369 1.08 15.37 -20.59
N ARG A 370 0.41 15.41 -19.44
CA ARG A 370 -0.99 14.94 -19.25
C ARG A 370 -1.31 13.58 -19.90
N PRO A 371 -0.59 12.50 -19.53
CA PRO A 371 -0.87 11.15 -20.04
C PRO A 371 -2.26 10.63 -19.64
N ASP A 372 -2.74 9.58 -20.31
CA ASP A 372 -3.99 8.87 -19.95
C ASP A 372 -3.85 8.10 -18.64
N LEU A 373 -2.63 7.58 -18.37
CA LEU A 373 -2.24 6.95 -17.11
C LEU A 373 -0.93 7.56 -16.60
N LEU A 374 -1.01 8.32 -15.52
CA LEU A 374 0.15 8.89 -14.83
C LEU A 374 0.56 7.98 -13.67
N LEU A 375 1.82 7.52 -13.66
CA LEU A 375 2.42 6.71 -12.61
C LEU A 375 3.42 7.56 -11.81
N LEU A 376 3.15 7.76 -10.53
CA LEU A 376 4.02 8.52 -9.62
C LEU A 376 4.56 7.60 -8.53
N ASP A 377 5.88 7.49 -8.41
CA ASP A 377 6.53 6.75 -7.33
C ASP A 377 7.02 7.70 -6.23
N GLU A 378 6.35 7.71 -5.08
CA GLU A 378 6.62 8.55 -3.91
C GLU A 378 6.88 10.05 -4.25
N PRO A 379 5.92 10.74 -4.89
CA PRO A 379 6.13 12.10 -5.38
C PRO A 379 6.28 13.14 -4.28
N THR A 380 5.84 12.84 -3.05
CA THR A 380 5.96 13.71 -1.87
C THR A 380 7.39 13.75 -1.32
N ASN A 381 8.23 12.76 -1.66
CA ASN A 381 9.62 12.77 -1.26
C ASN A 381 10.34 13.98 -1.86
N MET A 382 11.13 14.70 -1.04
CA MET A 382 11.87 15.91 -1.43
C MET A 382 11.01 17.15 -1.76
N LEU A 383 9.69 17.09 -1.56
CA LEU A 383 8.81 18.25 -1.64
C LEU A 383 8.66 18.94 -0.29
N ASP A 384 8.59 20.28 -0.32
CA ASP A 384 8.26 21.06 0.85
C ASP A 384 6.75 21.05 1.09
N ILE A 385 6.32 21.37 2.32
CA ILE A 385 4.90 21.50 2.70
C ILE A 385 4.09 22.35 1.69
N PRO A 386 4.54 23.54 1.23
CA PRO A 386 3.79 24.32 0.24
C PRO A 386 3.65 23.60 -1.11
N ALA A 387 4.70 22.93 -1.57
CA ALA A 387 4.72 22.23 -2.85
C ALA A 387 3.86 20.95 -2.81
N VAL A 388 3.85 20.23 -1.68
CA VAL A 388 2.96 19.09 -1.45
C VAL A 388 1.50 19.55 -1.46
N ALA A 389 1.16 20.62 -0.74
CA ALA A 389 -0.19 21.14 -0.70
C ALA A 389 -0.69 21.61 -2.08
N TRP A 390 0.17 22.27 -2.87
CA TRP A 390 -0.16 22.63 -4.25
C TRP A 390 -0.36 21.38 -5.13
N LEU A 391 0.52 20.39 -5.01
CA LEU A 391 0.44 19.14 -5.77
C LEU A 391 -0.86 18.40 -5.47
N GLU A 392 -1.29 18.33 -4.20
CA GLU A 392 -2.56 17.74 -3.80
C GLU A 392 -3.74 18.42 -4.50
N GLN A 393 -3.81 19.76 -4.45
CA GLN A 393 -4.87 20.53 -5.11
C GLN A 393 -4.87 20.33 -6.63
N TYR A 394 -3.69 20.28 -7.23
CA TYR A 394 -3.52 20.07 -8.67
C TYR A 394 -3.97 18.65 -9.07
N LEU A 395 -3.54 17.62 -8.33
CA LEU A 395 -3.90 16.22 -8.60
C LEU A 395 -5.38 15.93 -8.31
N LYS A 396 -6.01 16.66 -7.40
CA LYS A 396 -7.46 16.57 -7.14
C LYS A 396 -8.30 16.97 -8.36
N LYS A 397 -7.82 17.96 -9.12
CA LYS A 397 -8.43 18.44 -10.39
C LYS A 397 -7.95 17.63 -11.62
N TRP A 398 -7.18 16.55 -11.44
CA TRP A 398 -6.62 15.76 -12.54
C TRP A 398 -7.71 14.96 -13.28
N PRO A 399 -7.84 15.10 -14.62
CA PRO A 399 -8.91 14.48 -15.40
C PRO A 399 -8.62 13.03 -15.83
N SER A 400 -7.34 12.66 -15.93
CA SER A 400 -6.90 11.33 -16.41
C SER A 400 -6.75 10.34 -15.25
N SER A 401 -6.40 9.10 -15.56
CA SER A 401 -6.12 8.08 -14.54
C SER A 401 -4.79 8.37 -13.85
N LEU A 402 -4.77 8.20 -12.54
CA LEU A 402 -3.58 8.41 -11.71
C LEU A 402 -3.33 7.16 -10.87
N LEU A 403 -2.08 6.69 -10.83
CA LEU A 403 -1.62 5.67 -9.88
C LEU A 403 -0.43 6.23 -9.12
N VAL A 404 -0.62 6.51 -7.83
CA VAL A 404 0.42 7.06 -6.95
C VAL A 404 0.84 6.01 -5.93
N VAL A 405 2.12 5.75 -5.83
CA VAL A 405 2.73 5.09 -4.67
C VAL A 405 3.09 6.18 -3.68
N SER A 406 2.55 6.10 -2.47
CA SER A 406 2.94 7.03 -1.40
C SER A 406 2.85 6.36 -0.04
N HIS A 407 3.74 6.74 0.86
CA HIS A 407 3.64 6.46 2.28
C HIS A 407 2.93 7.56 3.08
N ASP A 408 2.58 8.68 2.44
CA ASP A 408 1.90 9.79 3.07
C ASP A 408 0.38 9.54 3.14
N ARG A 409 -0.16 9.52 4.37
CA ARG A 409 -1.56 9.22 4.63
C ARG A 409 -2.48 10.38 4.28
N GLU A 410 -2.08 11.60 4.59
CA GLU A 410 -2.81 12.84 4.28
C GLU A 410 -2.97 12.99 2.78
N PHE A 411 -1.85 12.86 2.08
CA PHE A 411 -1.80 12.97 0.63
C PHE A 411 -2.71 11.94 -0.04
N LEU A 412 -2.65 10.67 0.40
CA LEU A 412 -3.51 9.62 -0.14
C LEU A 412 -4.98 9.82 0.22
N ASP A 413 -5.30 10.37 1.39
CA ASP A 413 -6.69 10.62 1.79
C ASP A 413 -7.35 11.73 0.95
N GLU A 414 -6.60 12.76 0.56
CA GLU A 414 -7.09 13.86 -0.28
C GLU A 414 -7.11 13.53 -1.78
N VAL A 415 -6.10 12.82 -2.27
CA VAL A 415 -5.93 12.57 -3.72
C VAL A 415 -6.61 11.26 -4.16
N ALA A 416 -6.50 10.18 -3.39
CA ALA A 416 -6.93 8.86 -3.84
C ALA A 416 -8.46 8.67 -3.73
N THR A 417 -9.06 8.12 -4.79
CA THR A 417 -10.46 7.65 -4.80
C THR A 417 -10.55 6.16 -4.47
N ASP A 418 -9.48 5.44 -4.71
CA ASP A 418 -9.39 3.99 -4.54
C ASP A 418 -7.98 3.63 -4.05
N ILE A 419 -7.87 2.58 -3.23
CA ILE A 419 -6.61 2.10 -2.69
C ILE A 419 -6.34 0.68 -3.19
N LEU A 420 -5.14 0.49 -3.74
CA LEU A 420 -4.58 -0.81 -4.06
C LEU A 420 -3.62 -1.20 -2.93
N HIS A 421 -3.91 -2.30 -2.24
CA HIS A 421 -3.09 -2.78 -1.14
C HIS A 421 -2.29 -4.00 -1.59
N GLN A 422 -0.97 -3.85 -1.65
CA GLN A 422 -0.05 -4.93 -1.99
C GLN A 422 0.46 -5.61 -0.72
N HIS A 423 0.10 -6.88 -0.53
CA HIS A 423 0.51 -7.68 0.61
C HIS A 423 0.59 -9.16 0.23
N SER A 424 1.47 -9.92 0.88
CA SER A 424 1.56 -11.39 0.76
C SER A 424 1.48 -11.94 -0.68
N GLU A 425 2.25 -11.31 -1.58
CA GLU A 425 2.31 -11.65 -3.01
C GLU A 425 0.97 -11.48 -3.76
N ARG A 426 0.03 -10.71 -3.21
CA ARG A 426 -1.30 -10.41 -3.76
C ARG A 426 -1.54 -8.91 -3.84
N LEU A 427 -2.56 -8.55 -4.61
CA LEU A 427 -3.02 -7.18 -4.79
C LEU A 427 -4.52 -7.11 -4.54
N ASP A 428 -4.89 -6.41 -3.47
CA ASP A 428 -6.29 -6.20 -3.10
C ASP A 428 -6.76 -4.80 -3.48
N TYR A 429 -8.00 -4.71 -3.95
CA TYR A 429 -8.63 -3.45 -4.31
C TYR A 429 -9.65 -3.01 -3.27
N TYR A 430 -9.56 -1.75 -2.86
CA TYR A 430 -10.46 -1.09 -1.93
C TYR A 430 -10.98 0.21 -2.55
N LYS A 431 -12.29 0.42 -2.47
CA LYS A 431 -12.93 1.66 -2.91
C LYS A 431 -13.03 2.61 -1.72
N GLY A 432 -12.61 3.86 -1.91
CA GLY A 432 -12.63 4.89 -0.86
C GLY A 432 -11.26 5.52 -0.62
N ASN A 433 -11.24 6.48 0.30
CA ASN A 433 -10.00 7.14 0.74
C ASN A 433 -9.17 6.23 1.66
N PHE A 434 -7.98 6.68 2.03
CA PHE A 434 -7.06 5.91 2.87
C PHE A 434 -7.66 5.55 4.24
N THR A 435 -8.41 6.47 4.85
CA THR A 435 -9.04 6.26 6.16
C THR A 435 -10.12 5.17 6.13
N GLN A 436 -10.96 5.16 5.09
CA GLN A 436 -11.95 4.10 4.86
C GLN A 436 -11.29 2.75 4.58
N PHE A 437 -10.20 2.75 3.81
CA PHE A 437 -9.40 1.55 3.59
C PHE A 437 -8.85 0.99 4.89
N TYR A 438 -8.23 1.81 5.74
CA TYR A 438 -7.60 1.35 6.98
C TYR A 438 -8.62 0.74 7.95
N SER A 439 -9.76 1.41 8.16
CA SER A 439 -10.84 0.89 9.00
C SER A 439 -11.43 -0.43 8.46
N THR A 440 -11.66 -0.52 7.14
CA THR A 440 -12.14 -1.75 6.49
C THR A 440 -11.11 -2.89 6.61
N LYS A 441 -9.83 -2.59 6.45
CA LYS A 441 -8.73 -3.57 6.61
C LYS A 441 -8.68 -4.10 8.03
N GLU A 442 -8.76 -3.23 9.03
CA GLU A 442 -8.76 -3.63 10.44
C GLU A 442 -9.99 -4.47 10.81
N GLU A 443 -11.17 -4.11 10.32
CA GLU A 443 -12.41 -4.85 10.56
C GLU A 443 -12.32 -6.26 9.95
N ARG A 444 -11.87 -6.37 8.69
CA ARG A 444 -11.61 -7.67 8.04
C ARG A 444 -10.61 -8.49 8.83
N ARG A 445 -9.52 -7.88 9.30
CA ARG A 445 -8.51 -8.56 10.12
C ARG A 445 -9.09 -9.09 11.43
N LYS A 446 -9.87 -8.28 12.16
CA LYS A 446 -10.53 -8.69 13.41
C LYS A 446 -11.55 -9.80 13.17
N ASN A 447 -12.31 -9.75 12.07
CA ASN A 447 -13.29 -10.77 11.73
C ASN A 447 -12.59 -12.10 11.38
N HIS A 448 -11.56 -12.08 10.54
CA HIS A 448 -10.76 -13.27 10.22
C HIS A 448 -10.07 -13.87 11.44
N GLN A 449 -9.55 -13.04 12.36
CA GLN A 449 -8.98 -13.50 13.62
C GLN A 449 -10.01 -14.25 14.47
N ARG A 450 -11.22 -13.68 14.64
CA ARG A 450 -12.31 -14.31 15.39
C ARG A 450 -12.80 -15.60 14.74
N GLU A 451 -12.96 -15.62 13.43
CA GLU A 451 -13.33 -16.82 12.67
C GLU A 451 -12.28 -17.93 12.86
N TYR A 452 -11.00 -17.58 12.77
CA TYR A 452 -9.91 -18.52 13.00
C TYR A 452 -9.89 -19.05 14.45
N GLU A 453 -10.01 -18.17 15.44
CA GLU A 453 -10.06 -18.54 16.86
C GLU A 453 -11.25 -19.46 17.16
N SER A 454 -12.44 -19.13 16.67
CA SER A 454 -13.64 -19.95 16.88
C SER A 454 -13.50 -21.34 16.24
N GLN A 455 -12.91 -21.43 15.05
CA GLN A 455 -12.65 -22.72 14.39
C GLN A 455 -11.57 -23.53 15.10
N MET A 456 -10.52 -22.89 15.60
CA MET A 456 -9.47 -23.54 16.37
C MET A 456 -10.01 -24.09 17.69
N GLN A 457 -10.83 -23.33 18.41
CA GLN A 457 -11.52 -23.80 19.61
C GLN A 457 -12.45 -24.97 19.30
N PHE A 458 -13.22 -24.90 18.20
CA PHE A 458 -14.09 -26.00 17.77
C PHE A 458 -13.29 -27.26 17.43
N ARG A 459 -12.15 -27.11 16.74
CA ARG A 459 -11.23 -28.22 16.45
C ARG A 459 -10.64 -28.83 17.72
N GLN A 460 -10.19 -28.00 18.66
CA GLN A 460 -9.66 -28.46 19.95
C GLN A 460 -10.72 -29.23 20.73
N HIS A 461 -11.96 -28.71 20.81
CA HIS A 461 -13.05 -29.39 21.48
C HIS A 461 -13.40 -30.75 20.84
N LEU A 462 -13.44 -30.82 19.49
CA LEU A 462 -13.63 -32.08 18.78
C LEU A 462 -12.47 -33.06 19.04
N GLN A 463 -11.24 -32.58 19.08
CA GLN A 463 -10.05 -33.39 19.35
C GLN A 463 -10.08 -33.96 20.76
N ASP A 464 -10.39 -33.14 21.78
CA ASP A 464 -10.53 -33.58 23.18
C ASP A 464 -11.62 -34.63 23.33
N PHE A 465 -12.74 -34.47 22.61
CA PHE A 465 -13.81 -35.47 22.59
C PHE A 465 -13.34 -36.79 21.96
N ILE A 466 -12.63 -36.72 20.84
CA ILE A 466 -12.08 -37.90 20.17
C ILE A 466 -11.11 -38.60 21.14
N ASP A 467 -10.15 -37.89 21.73
CA ASP A 467 -9.11 -38.47 22.57
C ASP A 467 -9.67 -39.11 23.85
N ARG A 468 -10.71 -38.51 24.47
CA ARG A 468 -11.40 -39.08 25.64
C ARG A 468 -12.19 -40.34 25.32
N TRP A 469 -12.85 -40.40 24.16
CA TRP A 469 -13.84 -41.45 23.87
C TRP A 469 -13.40 -42.47 22.81
N ARG A 470 -12.23 -42.31 22.19
CA ARG A 470 -11.67 -43.22 21.17
C ARG A 470 -11.55 -44.67 21.64
N TYR A 471 -11.25 -44.88 22.92
CA TYR A 471 -11.03 -46.20 23.50
C TYR A 471 -12.27 -46.82 24.15
N ASN A 472 -13.39 -46.09 24.23
CA ASN A 472 -14.63 -46.60 24.83
C ASN A 472 -15.52 -47.24 23.76
N ALA A 473 -15.74 -48.56 23.86
CA ALA A 473 -16.47 -49.37 22.88
C ALA A 473 -17.92 -48.91 22.61
N LYS A 474 -18.61 -48.29 23.59
CA LYS A 474 -20.00 -47.80 23.40
C LYS A 474 -20.09 -46.47 22.65
N ARG A 475 -19.10 -45.59 22.80
CA ARG A 475 -19.07 -44.24 22.18
C ARG A 475 -18.12 -44.13 20.98
N ALA A 476 -17.40 -45.20 20.66
CA ALA A 476 -16.57 -45.34 19.46
C ALA A 476 -17.24 -44.92 18.12
N PRO A 477 -18.51 -45.27 17.82
CA PRO A 477 -19.15 -44.84 16.57
C PRO A 477 -19.39 -43.33 16.51
N GLN A 478 -19.66 -42.67 17.64
CA GLN A 478 -19.80 -41.21 17.72
C GLN A 478 -18.44 -40.53 17.56
N ALA A 479 -17.38 -41.04 18.19
CA ALA A 479 -16.02 -40.56 17.99
C ALA A 479 -15.58 -40.68 16.51
N GLN A 480 -15.91 -41.78 15.83
CA GLN A 480 -15.65 -41.95 14.39
C GLN A 480 -16.42 -40.96 13.51
N SER A 481 -17.67 -40.62 13.87
CA SER A 481 -18.43 -39.58 13.18
C SER A 481 -17.76 -38.21 13.31
N LYS A 482 -17.33 -37.85 14.52
CA LYS A 482 -16.63 -36.58 14.79
C LYS A 482 -15.24 -36.51 14.12
N ILE A 483 -14.52 -37.63 13.98
CA ILE A 483 -13.30 -37.71 13.16
C ILE A 483 -13.59 -37.32 11.70
N LYS A 484 -14.67 -37.85 11.11
CA LYS A 484 -15.08 -37.49 9.75
C LYS A 484 -15.51 -36.03 9.62
N VAL A 485 -16.09 -35.45 10.67
CA VAL A 485 -16.42 -34.01 10.71
C VAL A 485 -15.13 -33.18 10.76
N LEU A 486 -14.16 -33.58 11.59
CA LEU A 486 -12.84 -32.95 11.67
C LEU A 486 -12.10 -32.97 10.32
N GLU A 487 -12.13 -34.10 9.61
CA GLU A 487 -11.54 -34.25 8.27
C GLU A 487 -12.22 -33.41 7.19
N LYS A 488 -13.52 -33.12 7.34
CA LYS A 488 -14.30 -32.29 6.41
C LYS A 488 -14.20 -30.80 6.68
N LEU A 489 -13.76 -30.38 7.86
CA LEU A 489 -13.61 -28.96 8.18
C LEU A 489 -12.52 -28.35 7.29
N PRO A 490 -12.80 -27.24 6.59
CA PRO A 490 -11.80 -26.57 5.78
C PRO A 490 -10.62 -26.15 6.67
N VAL A 491 -9.40 -26.40 6.20
CA VAL A 491 -8.20 -25.88 6.87
C VAL A 491 -8.15 -24.39 6.59
N LEU A 492 -8.57 -23.59 7.57
CA LEU A 492 -8.26 -22.17 7.55
C LEU A 492 -6.77 -21.97 7.76
N GLU A 493 -6.19 -21.11 6.93
CA GLU A 493 -4.85 -20.60 7.12
C GLU A 493 -4.82 -19.69 8.36
N PRO A 494 -3.75 -19.75 9.18
CA PRO A 494 -3.63 -18.83 10.30
C PRO A 494 -3.63 -17.38 9.80
N PRO A 495 -4.29 -16.46 10.53
CA PRO A 495 -4.30 -15.06 10.17
C PRO A 495 -2.86 -14.55 10.10
N GLU A 496 -2.56 -13.80 9.05
CA GLU A 496 -1.24 -13.24 8.85
C GLU A 496 -0.94 -12.24 9.98
N ILE A 497 -0.02 -12.61 10.87
CA ILE A 497 0.49 -11.70 11.88
C ILE A 497 1.50 -10.81 11.19
N GLU A 498 1.07 -9.62 10.78
CA GLU A 498 2.00 -8.57 10.37
C GLU A 498 2.94 -8.30 11.56
N ALA A 499 4.24 -8.55 11.36
CA ALA A 499 5.24 -8.31 12.39
C ALA A 499 5.26 -6.82 12.75
N THR A 500 4.71 -6.49 13.93
CA THR A 500 4.66 -5.12 14.43
C THR A 500 6.08 -4.62 14.65
N VAL A 501 6.48 -3.60 13.89
CA VAL A 501 7.76 -2.93 14.08
C VAL A 501 7.63 -2.12 15.37
N THR A 502 8.55 -2.33 16.32
CA THR A 502 8.65 -1.50 17.52
C THR A 502 10.01 -0.83 17.51
N PHE A 503 10.05 0.47 17.79
CA PHE A 503 11.27 1.24 17.98
C PHE A 503 11.41 1.56 19.46
N ARG A 504 12.63 1.45 20.01
CA ARG A 504 12.90 1.82 21.40
C ARG A 504 14.22 2.56 21.51
N PHE A 505 14.16 3.81 21.97
CA PHE A 505 15.35 4.59 22.34
C PHE A 505 15.65 4.44 23.83
N PRO A 506 16.94 4.30 24.22
CA PRO A 506 17.31 4.28 25.62
C PRO A 506 17.12 5.66 26.25
N ASN A 507 16.65 5.70 27.49
CA ASN A 507 16.45 6.95 28.21
C ASN A 507 17.79 7.55 28.65
N PRO A 508 17.97 8.88 28.50
CA PRO A 508 19.20 9.54 28.91
C PRO A 508 19.29 9.78 30.42
N ASP A 509 20.52 9.98 30.89
CA ASP A 509 20.80 10.44 32.26
C ASP A 509 20.35 11.90 32.44
N PRO A 510 19.94 12.32 33.65
CA PRO A 510 19.52 13.70 33.90
C PRO A 510 20.69 14.68 33.75
N LEU A 511 20.44 15.82 33.10
CA LEU A 511 21.38 16.93 32.95
C LEU A 511 20.82 18.21 33.60
N SER A 512 21.71 19.01 34.20
CA SER A 512 21.35 20.32 34.74
C SER A 512 21.28 21.37 33.63
N PRO A 513 20.24 22.24 33.60
CA PRO A 513 20.18 23.36 32.66
C PRO A 513 21.26 24.42 32.97
N PRO A 514 21.70 25.22 31.98
CA PRO A 514 21.30 25.25 30.57
C PRO A 514 21.97 24.16 29.72
N ILE A 515 21.20 23.54 28.83
CA ILE A 515 21.64 22.36 28.07
C ILE A 515 22.25 22.76 26.73
N LEU A 516 21.47 23.40 25.88
CA LEU A 516 21.93 23.97 24.62
C LEU A 516 21.21 25.31 24.42
N GLN A 517 21.99 26.37 24.20
CA GLN A 517 21.45 27.71 23.97
C GLN A 517 22.26 28.42 22.89
N LEU A 518 21.57 28.94 21.88
CA LEU A 518 22.09 29.85 20.88
C LEU A 518 21.62 31.26 21.23
N SER A 519 22.53 32.23 21.25
CA SER A 519 22.25 33.64 21.53
C SER A 519 22.84 34.52 20.44
N ASP A 520 21.96 35.23 19.73
CA ASP A 520 22.26 36.14 18.61
C ASP A 520 23.20 35.53 17.55
N VAL A 521 22.99 34.24 17.27
CA VAL A 521 23.86 33.48 16.37
C VAL A 521 23.55 33.82 14.92
N SER A 522 24.58 34.24 14.18
CA SER A 522 24.51 34.37 12.72
C SER A 522 25.60 33.57 12.03
N PHE A 523 25.27 33.06 10.85
CA PHE A 523 26.15 32.21 10.04
C PHE A 523 26.03 32.50 8.54
N ARG A 524 27.19 32.45 7.88
CA ARG A 524 27.36 32.51 6.42
C ARG A 524 28.43 31.52 5.99
N TYR A 525 28.30 30.97 4.78
CA TYR A 525 29.39 30.23 4.13
C TYR A 525 30.45 31.21 3.56
N GLU A 526 31.61 30.69 3.14
CA GLU A 526 32.75 31.49 2.69
C GLU A 526 32.42 32.41 1.51
N THR A 527 31.55 31.96 0.62
CA THR A 527 31.01 32.73 -0.50
C THR A 527 29.49 32.74 -0.42
N GLY A 528 28.91 33.91 -0.14
CA GLY A 528 27.45 34.10 -0.14
C GLY A 528 26.93 35.00 0.98
N ASP A 529 25.63 35.22 0.92
CA ASP A 529 24.88 36.00 1.91
C ASP A 529 24.71 35.24 3.23
N ASN A 530 24.30 35.96 4.28
CA ASN A 530 23.96 35.33 5.56
C ASN A 530 22.76 34.40 5.37
N ILE A 531 22.96 33.12 5.64
CA ILE A 531 21.89 32.10 5.55
C ILE A 531 21.01 32.17 6.78
N ILE A 532 21.61 32.45 7.93
CA ILE A 532 20.93 32.51 9.22
C ILE A 532 21.42 33.75 9.97
N THR A 533 20.47 34.56 10.44
CA THR A 533 20.72 35.80 11.18
C THR A 533 19.93 35.84 12.49
N ASP A 534 20.56 36.34 13.55
CA ASP A 534 19.99 36.63 14.87
C ASP A 534 19.15 35.48 15.47
N VAL A 535 19.71 34.27 15.49
CA VAL A 535 19.01 33.10 16.03
C VAL A 535 19.18 33.00 17.53
N ASN A 536 18.04 33.06 18.22
CA ASN A 536 17.89 32.87 19.66
C ASN A 536 17.06 31.61 19.90
N LEU A 537 17.72 30.51 20.28
CA LEU A 537 17.09 29.20 20.43
C LEU A 537 17.63 28.51 21.70
N SER A 538 16.74 28.10 22.59
CA SER A 538 17.07 27.34 23.79
C SER A 538 16.44 25.95 23.74
N VAL A 539 17.23 24.90 23.93
CA VAL A 539 16.77 23.50 23.92
C VAL A 539 16.99 22.88 25.30
N GLN A 540 15.95 22.26 25.84
CA GLN A 540 15.93 21.53 27.11
C GLN A 540 15.74 20.01 26.86
N LEU A 541 15.78 19.17 27.92
CA LEU A 541 15.59 17.70 27.78
C LEU A 541 14.15 17.32 27.45
N ASP A 542 13.17 18.15 27.79
CA ASP A 542 11.76 17.94 27.50
C ASP A 542 11.32 18.63 26.20
N SER A 543 12.17 19.47 25.62
CA SER A 543 11.84 20.20 24.39
C SER A 543 11.55 19.24 23.22
N ARG A 544 10.45 19.52 22.51
CA ARG A 544 10.04 18.87 21.26
C ARG A 544 9.90 19.93 20.18
N ILE A 545 10.98 20.15 19.45
CA ILE A 545 11.11 21.26 18.50
C ILE A 545 11.00 20.73 17.08
N ALA A 546 10.02 21.22 16.33
CA ALA A 546 9.93 21.02 14.89
C ALA A 546 10.45 22.24 14.15
N VAL A 547 11.42 22.06 13.26
CA VAL A 547 11.93 23.12 12.39
C VAL A 547 11.34 22.95 11.00
N VAL A 548 10.55 23.94 10.57
CA VAL A 548 9.84 23.96 9.28
C VAL A 548 10.30 25.14 8.43
N GLY A 549 10.18 25.01 7.11
CA GLY A 549 10.58 26.07 6.17
C GLY A 549 10.85 25.48 4.78
N PRO A 550 10.92 26.34 3.75
CA PRO A 550 11.16 25.90 2.37
C PRO A 550 12.56 25.28 2.21
N ASN A 551 12.76 24.47 1.18
CA ASN A 551 14.03 23.84 0.90
C ASN A 551 15.07 24.89 0.50
N GLY A 552 16.25 24.76 1.12
CA GLY A 552 17.32 25.76 0.97
C GLY A 552 17.22 26.95 1.94
N ALA A 553 16.23 27.01 2.84
CA ALA A 553 16.14 28.07 3.85
C ALA A 553 17.26 28.03 4.90
N GLY A 554 18.02 26.93 4.99
CA GLY A 554 19.09 26.75 5.98
C GLY A 554 18.75 25.80 7.14
N LYS A 555 17.67 25.00 7.05
CA LYS A 555 17.28 24.00 8.07
C LYS A 555 18.46 23.09 8.48
N SER A 556 19.08 22.42 7.52
CA SER A 556 20.24 21.55 7.80
C SER A 556 21.47 22.34 8.28
N THR A 557 21.61 23.62 7.89
CA THR A 557 22.66 24.50 8.42
C THR A 557 22.44 24.81 9.90
N LEU A 558 21.20 25.07 10.31
CA LEU A 558 20.81 25.22 11.72
C LEU A 558 21.13 23.95 12.53
N LEU A 559 20.81 22.77 12.00
CA LEU A 559 21.14 21.50 12.66
C LEU A 559 22.66 21.29 12.80
N LYS A 560 23.44 21.68 11.79
CA LYS A 560 24.91 21.63 11.84
C LYS A 560 25.51 22.62 12.86
N LEU A 561 24.89 23.78 13.04
CA LEU A 561 25.26 24.72 14.11
C LEU A 561 24.94 24.13 15.49
N LEU A 562 23.75 23.56 15.68
CA LEU A 562 23.31 22.96 16.95
C LEU A 562 24.19 21.77 17.37
N THR A 563 24.64 20.97 16.41
CA THR A 563 25.55 19.84 16.66
C THR A 563 27.00 20.26 16.91
N GLY A 564 27.37 21.50 16.59
CA GLY A 564 28.73 22.02 16.68
C GLY A 564 29.65 21.58 15.53
N ILE A 565 29.09 21.08 14.42
CA ILE A 565 29.84 20.79 13.19
C ILE A 565 30.26 22.09 12.50
N LEU A 566 29.41 23.12 12.58
CA LEU A 566 29.69 24.47 12.12
C LEU A 566 29.84 25.39 13.33
N GLU A 567 30.86 26.25 13.29
CA GLU A 567 31.05 27.29 14.29
C GLU A 567 30.26 28.56 13.90
N PRO A 568 29.57 29.19 14.87
CA PRO A 568 28.90 30.46 14.64
C PRO A 568 29.92 31.55 14.27
N LYS A 569 29.60 32.41 13.29
CA LYS A 569 30.48 33.54 12.92
C LYS A 569 30.28 34.73 13.86
N THR A 570 29.04 34.95 14.30
CA THR A 570 28.68 35.91 15.34
C THR A 570 27.72 35.24 16.34
N GLY A 571 27.61 35.82 17.53
CA GLY A 571 26.79 35.26 18.61
C GLY A 571 27.54 34.25 19.48
N GLN A 572 26.82 33.64 20.43
CA GLN A 572 27.37 32.67 21.38
C GLN A 572 26.54 31.38 21.39
N MET A 573 27.23 30.24 21.43
CA MET A 573 26.62 28.92 21.65
C MET A 573 27.08 28.38 23.00
N HIS A 574 26.12 28.17 23.92
CA HIS A 574 26.37 27.49 25.19
C HIS A 574 25.91 26.04 25.10
N ARG A 575 26.81 25.10 25.46
CA ARG A 575 26.55 23.65 25.48
C ARG A 575 27.00 23.05 26.80
N HIS A 576 26.16 22.24 27.42
CA HIS A 576 26.53 21.48 28.60
C HIS A 576 27.62 20.44 28.27
N GLY A 577 28.71 20.39 29.04
CA GLY A 577 29.90 19.58 28.70
C GLY A 577 29.67 18.07 28.61
N ARG A 578 28.68 17.51 29.33
CA ARG A 578 28.30 16.09 29.27
C ARG A 578 27.24 15.76 28.21
N LEU A 579 26.80 16.76 27.44
CA LEU A 579 25.72 16.60 26.47
C LEU A 579 26.15 15.71 25.30
N ARG A 580 25.39 14.66 25.06
CA ARG A 580 25.53 13.75 23.90
C ARG A 580 24.39 13.98 22.93
N PHE A 581 24.72 14.24 21.67
CA PHE A 581 23.75 14.32 20.58
C PHE A 581 23.87 13.08 19.72
N ALA A 582 22.73 12.65 19.18
CA ALA A 582 22.72 11.74 18.04
C ALA A 582 21.98 12.44 16.90
N HIS A 583 22.64 12.49 15.74
CA HIS A 583 22.12 13.17 14.56
C HIS A 583 21.78 12.13 13.50
N PHE A 584 20.54 12.14 13.02
CA PHE A 584 20.12 11.42 11.83
C PHE A 584 20.13 12.42 10.66
N MET A 585 21.09 12.29 9.74
CA MET A 585 21.11 13.08 8.51
C MET A 585 20.48 12.29 7.36
N GLN A 586 19.88 12.99 6.40
CA GLN A 586 19.30 12.39 5.21
C GLN A 586 20.29 11.49 4.41
N HIS A 587 21.57 11.87 4.33
CA HIS A 587 22.62 11.10 3.65
C HIS A 587 23.39 10.11 4.57
N HIS A 588 22.97 9.90 5.83
CA HIS A 588 23.66 8.94 6.69
C HIS A 588 23.53 7.49 6.19
N VAL A 589 22.48 7.18 5.43
CA VAL A 589 22.30 5.87 4.79
C VAL A 589 23.40 5.61 3.74
N ASP A 590 23.83 6.64 3.03
CA ASP A 590 24.86 6.55 1.98
C ASP A 590 26.28 6.45 2.55
N GLN A 591 26.47 6.82 3.82
CA GLN A 591 27.75 6.71 4.54
C GLN A 591 27.97 5.33 5.18
N LEU A 592 27.00 4.42 5.10
CA LEU A 592 27.14 3.07 5.62
C LEU A 592 28.11 2.27 4.74
N ASP A 593 29.05 1.55 5.35
CA ASP A 593 29.93 0.65 4.61
C ASP A 593 29.12 -0.55 4.09
N LEU A 594 28.78 -0.47 2.80
CA LEU A 594 27.88 -1.40 2.12
C LEU A 594 28.38 -2.85 2.11
N ASN A 595 29.69 -3.07 2.28
CA ASN A 595 30.29 -4.40 2.24
C ASN A 595 30.20 -5.16 3.58
N THR A 596 29.76 -4.51 4.64
CA THR A 596 29.70 -5.10 5.99
C THR A 596 28.28 -5.51 6.36
N SER A 597 28.13 -6.43 7.32
CA SER A 597 26.83 -6.74 7.91
C SER A 597 26.42 -5.68 8.92
N PRO A 598 25.12 -5.43 9.18
CA PRO A 598 24.66 -4.49 10.21
C PRO A 598 25.28 -4.75 11.59
N THR A 599 25.37 -6.02 11.98
CA THR A 599 26.02 -6.45 13.22
C THR A 599 27.52 -6.16 13.23
N GLY A 600 28.22 -6.44 12.13
CA GLY A 600 29.64 -6.12 11.96
C GLY A 600 29.90 -4.61 11.98
N PHE A 601 29.06 -3.82 11.32
CA PHE A 601 29.13 -2.36 11.30
C PHE A 601 28.98 -1.76 12.71
N MET A 602 28.01 -2.25 13.50
CA MET A 602 27.86 -1.84 14.90
C MET A 602 29.07 -2.22 15.75
N ALA A 603 29.61 -3.42 15.56
CA ALA A 603 30.80 -3.89 16.29
C ALA A 603 32.05 -3.07 15.97
N GLN A 604 32.22 -2.64 14.71
CA GLN A 604 33.31 -1.74 14.31
C GLN A 604 33.16 -0.33 14.90
N LYS A 605 31.94 0.22 14.88
CA LYS A 605 31.67 1.59 15.33
C LYS A 605 31.64 1.73 16.86
N PHE A 606 31.19 0.70 17.57
CA PHE A 606 31.04 0.70 19.02
C PHE A 606 31.65 -0.55 19.66
N PRO A 607 32.98 -0.75 19.59
CA PRO A 607 33.60 -1.98 20.09
C PRO A 607 33.35 -2.17 21.60
N GLY A 608 33.25 -3.44 22.02
CA GLY A 608 33.15 -3.82 23.44
C GLY A 608 31.83 -4.47 23.87
N ARG A 609 30.87 -4.67 22.97
CA ARG A 609 29.63 -5.44 23.23
C ARG A 609 29.62 -6.79 22.51
N SER A 610 28.82 -7.72 23.02
CA SER A 610 28.62 -9.04 22.41
C SER A 610 27.77 -8.96 21.14
N GLU A 611 27.90 -9.96 20.26
CA GLU A 611 27.09 -10.02 19.03
C GLU A 611 25.58 -10.15 19.33
N GLU A 612 25.23 -10.84 20.43
CA GLU A 612 23.86 -10.97 20.92
C GLU A 612 23.25 -9.61 21.31
N GLU A 613 24.04 -8.73 21.94
CA GLU A 613 23.60 -7.39 22.29
C GLU A 613 23.35 -6.52 21.05
N TYR A 614 24.20 -6.60 20.03
CA TYR A 614 23.94 -5.90 18.76
C TYR A 614 22.71 -6.44 18.06
N ARG A 615 22.51 -7.77 18.04
CA ARG A 615 21.30 -8.39 17.48
C ARG A 615 20.05 -7.96 18.24
N ARG A 616 20.10 -7.90 19.57
CA ARG A 616 18.99 -7.40 20.40
C ARG A 616 18.68 -5.95 20.10
N GLN A 617 19.72 -5.12 19.95
CA GLN A 617 19.54 -3.71 19.59
C GLN A 617 18.92 -3.56 18.19
N LEU A 618 19.40 -4.31 17.19
CA LEU A 618 18.80 -4.34 15.86
C LEU A 618 17.33 -4.81 15.91
N GLY A 619 17.04 -5.80 16.74
CA GLY A 619 15.68 -6.30 17.00
C GLY A 619 14.75 -5.22 17.57
N ASN A 620 15.23 -4.37 18.47
CA ASN A 620 14.50 -3.22 19.02
C ASN A 620 14.16 -2.14 17.98
N PHE A 621 14.65 -2.25 16.75
CA PHE A 621 14.31 -1.39 15.61
C PHE A 621 13.74 -2.20 14.43
N GLY A 622 13.24 -3.42 14.69
CA GLY A 622 12.56 -4.24 13.68
C GLY A 622 13.46 -4.93 12.67
N ILE A 623 14.75 -5.10 12.97
CA ILE A 623 15.68 -5.94 12.18
C ILE A 623 15.91 -7.25 12.93
N THR A 624 15.26 -8.31 12.47
CA THR A 624 15.26 -9.62 13.13
C THR A 624 15.81 -10.72 12.22
N GLY A 625 16.24 -11.83 12.82
CA GLY A 625 16.65 -13.03 12.09
C GLY A 625 17.90 -12.82 11.23
N MET A 626 17.89 -13.35 10.00
CA MET A 626 19.04 -13.33 9.10
C MET A 626 19.36 -11.95 8.51
N THR A 627 18.43 -10.99 8.54
CA THR A 627 18.63 -9.65 7.99
C THR A 627 19.78 -8.90 8.68
N GLY A 628 20.03 -9.16 9.97
CA GLY A 628 21.17 -8.58 10.69
C GLY A 628 22.55 -9.13 10.28
N LEU A 629 22.57 -10.22 9.52
CA LEU A 629 23.78 -10.89 9.02
C LEU A 629 24.00 -10.69 7.51
N GLN A 630 22.98 -10.20 6.79
CA GLN A 630 23.11 -9.88 5.38
C GLN A 630 24.01 -8.66 5.17
N SER A 631 24.55 -8.54 3.95
CA SER A 631 25.33 -7.37 3.56
C SER A 631 24.43 -6.13 3.51
N LEU A 632 24.94 -4.99 4.01
CA LEU A 632 24.24 -3.71 3.99
C LEU A 632 23.85 -3.28 2.56
N GLU A 633 24.63 -3.66 1.54
CA GLU A 633 24.31 -3.40 0.13
C GLU A 633 22.92 -3.95 -0.28
N THR A 634 22.59 -5.16 0.18
CA THR A 634 21.36 -5.88 -0.18
C THR A 634 20.12 -5.38 0.54
N LEU A 635 20.29 -4.58 1.60
CA LEU A 635 19.17 -4.07 2.39
C LEU A 635 18.45 -2.94 1.65
N SER A 636 17.13 -2.87 1.85
CA SER A 636 16.33 -1.75 1.35
C SER A 636 16.68 -0.44 2.07
N GLY A 637 16.39 0.71 1.45
CA GLY A 637 16.60 2.02 2.09
C GLY A 637 15.95 2.15 3.47
N GLY A 638 14.73 1.62 3.64
CA GLY A 638 14.04 1.59 4.93
C GLY A 638 14.73 0.69 5.96
N GLN A 639 15.28 -0.47 5.54
CA GLN A 639 16.07 -1.32 6.42
C GLN A 639 17.39 -0.65 6.83
N LYS A 640 18.09 0.02 5.90
CA LYS A 640 19.29 0.80 6.20
C LYS A 640 19.01 1.94 7.17
N SER A 641 17.86 2.61 7.03
CA SER A 641 17.40 3.64 7.96
C SER A 641 17.17 3.07 9.36
N ARG A 642 16.54 1.89 9.48
CA ARG A 642 16.40 1.18 10.77
C ARG A 642 17.73 0.80 11.41
N VAL A 643 18.72 0.34 10.64
CA VAL A 643 20.09 0.09 11.14
C VAL A 643 20.67 1.38 11.72
N THR A 644 20.48 2.50 11.02
CA THR A 644 20.98 3.81 11.44
C THR A 644 20.31 4.25 12.75
N PHE A 645 18.99 4.14 12.89
CA PHE A 645 18.29 4.41 14.15
C PHE A 645 18.80 3.53 15.30
N ALA A 646 19.05 2.25 15.02
CA ALA A 646 19.62 1.34 16.01
C ALA A 646 21.03 1.78 16.46
N CYS A 647 21.86 2.28 15.54
CA CYS A 647 23.17 2.85 15.84
C CYS A 647 23.07 4.14 16.67
N LEU A 648 22.09 4.99 16.39
CA LEU A 648 21.84 6.20 17.18
C LEU A 648 21.41 5.85 18.61
N GLY A 649 20.58 4.80 18.76
CA GLY A 649 20.22 4.27 20.07
C GLY A 649 21.43 3.82 20.89
N LEU A 650 22.45 3.21 20.27
CA LEU A 650 23.67 2.76 20.98
C LEU A 650 24.47 3.90 21.61
N GLN A 651 24.36 5.13 21.08
CA GLN A 651 25.08 6.31 21.58
C GLN A 651 24.52 6.84 22.91
N ASN A 652 23.36 6.34 23.37
CA ASN A 652 22.64 6.87 24.52
C ASN A 652 22.53 8.41 24.50
N PRO A 653 21.94 9.00 23.45
CA PRO A 653 21.87 10.45 23.28
C PRO A 653 20.94 11.10 24.28
N HIS A 654 21.26 12.33 24.68
CA HIS A 654 20.36 13.17 25.48
C HIS A 654 19.45 14.01 24.60
N ILE A 655 19.94 14.41 23.41
CA ILE A 655 19.16 15.11 22.40
C ILE A 655 19.27 14.35 21.08
N LEU A 656 18.10 14.04 20.49
CA LEU A 656 17.96 13.47 19.16
C LEU A 656 17.71 14.60 18.17
N ILE A 657 18.52 14.65 17.11
CA ILE A 657 18.36 15.57 16.00
C ILE A 657 18.05 14.75 14.76
N LEU A 658 16.88 14.95 14.17
CA LEU A 658 16.37 14.14 13.06
C LEU A 658 16.11 15.02 11.85
N ASP A 659 16.90 14.86 10.79
CA ASP A 659 16.71 15.55 9.50
C ASP A 659 15.99 14.61 8.52
N GLU A 660 14.71 14.89 8.26
CA GLU A 660 13.79 14.11 7.42
C GLU A 660 13.79 12.59 7.73
N PRO A 661 13.46 12.18 8.98
CA PRO A 661 13.55 10.79 9.41
C PRO A 661 12.50 9.86 8.80
N THR A 662 11.42 10.41 8.26
CA THR A 662 10.31 9.66 7.64
C THR A 662 10.64 9.21 6.21
N ASN A 663 11.65 9.80 5.59
CA ASN A 663 12.08 9.42 4.25
C ASN A 663 12.48 7.94 4.20
N HIS A 664 11.94 7.21 3.21
CA HIS A 664 12.17 5.79 3.00
C HIS A 664 11.67 4.85 4.13
N LEU A 665 10.93 5.36 5.11
CA LEU A 665 10.26 4.53 6.12
C LEU A 665 8.85 4.14 5.67
N ASP A 666 8.44 2.93 6.06
CA ASP A 666 7.07 2.47 5.90
C ASP A 666 6.13 3.16 6.88
N MET A 667 4.83 3.21 6.55
CA MET A 667 3.79 3.73 7.46
C MET A 667 3.88 3.11 8.87
N ASP A 668 4.04 1.79 8.97
CA ASP A 668 4.17 1.11 10.27
C ASP A 668 5.46 1.50 11.02
N SER A 669 6.53 1.82 10.28
CA SER A 669 7.80 2.26 10.88
C SER A 669 7.74 3.71 11.34
N ILE A 670 6.98 4.56 10.63
CA ILE A 670 6.71 5.94 11.03
C ILE A 670 5.89 5.94 12.32
N ASP A 671 4.86 5.09 12.43
CA ASP A 671 4.08 4.94 13.67
C ASP A 671 4.96 4.43 14.82
N ALA A 672 5.81 3.44 14.56
CA ALA A 672 6.75 2.92 15.55
C ALA A 672 7.74 4.00 16.03
N LEU A 673 8.29 4.79 15.12
CA LEU A 673 9.18 5.90 15.42
C LEU A 673 8.46 6.99 16.22
N THR A 674 7.23 7.33 15.84
CA THR A 674 6.39 8.30 16.54
C THR A 674 6.17 7.91 17.99
N ASN A 675 5.80 6.66 18.23
CA ASN A 675 5.61 6.13 19.58
C ASN A 675 6.93 6.12 20.37
N ALA A 676 8.04 5.74 19.73
CA ALA A 676 9.34 5.74 20.38
C ALA A 676 9.83 7.14 20.79
N LEU A 677 9.58 8.16 19.95
CA LEU A 677 9.96 9.55 20.22
C LEU A 677 9.07 10.20 21.28
N ARG A 678 7.81 9.78 21.38
CA ARG A 678 6.90 10.16 22.48
C ARG A 678 7.38 9.60 23.82
N GLU A 679 7.80 8.33 23.86
CA GLU A 679 8.29 7.69 25.08
C GLU A 679 9.70 8.13 25.51
N PHE A 680 10.50 8.67 24.59
CA PHE A 680 11.89 9.07 24.84
C PHE A 680 11.98 10.25 25.82
N LYS A 681 12.74 10.12 26.90
CA LYS A 681 12.87 11.18 27.94
C LYS A 681 13.90 12.28 27.64
N GLY A 682 14.52 12.28 26.46
CA GLY A 682 15.46 13.31 26.03
C GLY A 682 14.83 14.33 25.08
N GLY A 683 15.60 15.37 24.73
CA GLY A 683 15.14 16.44 23.84
C GLY A 683 15.08 15.94 22.40
N VAL A 684 14.08 16.37 21.64
CA VAL A 684 13.93 16.00 20.22
C VAL A 684 13.85 17.25 19.38
N ILE A 685 14.72 17.34 18.38
CA ILE A 685 14.70 18.36 17.33
C ILE A 685 14.47 17.62 16.02
N LEU A 686 13.38 17.94 15.34
CA LEU A 686 12.99 17.29 14.10
C LEU A 686 12.85 18.32 12.97
N VAL A 687 13.35 17.95 11.79
CA VAL A 687 13.03 18.57 10.52
C VAL A 687 12.25 17.51 9.76
N SER A 688 11.02 17.81 9.38
CA SER A 688 10.21 16.92 8.57
C SER A 688 9.24 17.71 7.71
N HIS A 689 8.77 17.10 6.63
CA HIS A 689 7.65 17.57 5.84
C HIS A 689 6.32 16.87 6.16
N ASP A 690 6.33 15.81 6.99
CA ASP A 690 5.14 15.04 7.36
C ASP A 690 4.36 15.77 8.48
N GLU A 691 3.16 16.25 8.14
CA GLU A 691 2.30 16.99 9.07
C GLU A 691 1.89 16.16 10.28
N ARG A 692 1.48 14.90 10.10
CA ARG A 692 1.07 14.03 11.22
C ARG A 692 2.24 13.74 12.12
N PHE A 693 3.40 13.45 11.55
CA PHE A 693 4.60 13.17 12.31
C PHE A 693 4.98 14.37 13.19
N ILE A 694 4.95 15.58 12.65
CA ILE A 694 5.22 16.83 13.39
C ILE A 694 4.17 17.04 14.48
N ASP A 695 2.88 17.01 14.15
CA ASP A 695 1.77 17.27 15.07
C ASP A 695 1.74 16.27 16.23
N SER A 696 2.16 15.03 15.96
CA SER A 696 2.15 13.95 16.94
C SER A 696 3.26 14.05 18.00
N ILE A 697 4.38 14.74 17.71
CA ILE A 697 5.60 14.77 18.54
C ILE A 697 5.90 16.18 19.05
N SER A 698 5.76 17.19 18.20
CA SER A 698 6.25 18.54 18.46
C SER A 698 5.33 19.34 19.39
N THR A 699 5.95 20.09 20.30
CA THR A 699 5.26 21.06 21.16
C THR A 699 5.56 22.49 20.73
N GLU A 700 6.68 22.69 20.03
CA GLU A 700 7.10 24.00 19.51
C GLU A 700 7.47 23.88 18.04
N ILE A 701 6.95 24.81 17.23
CA ILE A 701 7.25 24.91 15.81
C ILE A 701 8.13 26.14 15.60
N TRP A 702 9.24 25.96 14.89
CA TRP A 702 10.19 27.00 14.54
C TRP A 702 10.29 27.13 13.02
N VAL A 703 9.97 28.31 12.51
CA VAL A 703 9.95 28.61 11.08
C VAL A 703 11.28 29.23 10.68
N CYS A 704 11.93 28.63 9.68
CA CYS A 704 13.14 29.12 9.05
C CYS A 704 12.80 29.72 7.69
N GLU A 705 12.77 31.05 7.60
CA GLU A 705 12.40 31.77 6.38
C GLU A 705 13.10 33.14 6.31
N GLY A 706 13.46 33.57 5.10
CA GLY A 706 14.07 34.90 4.87
C GLY A 706 15.37 35.14 5.64
N GLY A 707 16.11 34.07 5.95
CA GLY A 707 17.36 34.12 6.72
C GLY A 707 17.18 34.31 8.22
N LYS A 708 15.97 34.15 8.77
CA LYS A 708 15.67 34.21 10.21
C LYS A 708 15.00 32.93 10.68
N VAL A 709 15.23 32.57 11.94
CA VAL A 709 14.58 31.43 12.60
C VAL A 709 13.73 31.97 13.74
N ARG A 710 12.41 31.80 13.66
CA ARG A 710 11.45 32.34 14.64
C ARG A 710 10.53 31.26 15.16
N LYS A 711 10.16 31.36 16.43
CA LYS A 711 9.11 30.52 17.01
C LYS A 711 7.77 30.93 16.39
N PHE A 712 7.03 29.95 15.89
CA PHE A 712 5.66 30.15 15.40
C PHE A 712 4.71 30.22 16.59
N GLU A 713 3.81 31.21 16.59
CA GLU A 713 2.86 31.45 17.68
C GLU A 713 1.57 30.63 17.56
N GLY A 714 1.38 29.86 16.49
CA GLY A 714 0.23 28.98 16.32
C GLY A 714 0.35 27.65 17.07
N GLU A 715 -0.79 27.02 17.34
CA GLU A 715 -0.88 25.80 18.14
C GLU A 715 -0.48 24.54 17.35
N ASN A 716 -0.81 24.48 16.05
CA ASN A 716 -0.64 23.28 15.22
C ASN A 716 -0.03 23.58 13.85
N ILE A 717 0.62 22.57 13.24
CA ILE A 717 1.20 22.66 11.90
C ILE A 717 0.17 22.96 10.80
N ARG A 718 -1.09 22.55 10.99
CA ARG A 718 -2.20 22.86 10.08
C ARG A 718 -2.48 24.36 9.97
N GLN A 719 -2.30 25.12 11.06
CA GLN A 719 -2.45 26.57 11.02
C GLN A 719 -1.33 27.20 10.18
N TYR A 720 -0.10 26.70 10.32
CA TYR A 720 1.02 27.11 9.48
C TYR A 720 0.79 26.80 7.99
N ARG A 721 0.27 25.60 7.67
CA ARG A 721 -0.14 25.25 6.30
C ARG A 721 -1.17 26.24 5.73
N ASN A 722 -2.20 26.56 6.51
CA ASN A 722 -3.26 27.49 6.08
C ASN A 722 -2.75 28.93 5.90
N THR A 723 -1.70 29.34 6.62
CA THR A 723 -1.08 30.66 6.39
C THR A 723 -0.24 30.72 5.13
N ILE A 724 0.24 29.57 4.63
CA ILE A 724 1.09 29.46 3.44
C ILE A 724 0.25 29.34 2.17
N ILE A 725 -0.83 28.55 2.20
CA ILE A 725 -1.69 28.38 1.04
C ILE A 725 -2.39 29.71 0.79
N PRO A 726 -2.19 30.38 -0.36
CA PRO A 726 -2.97 31.55 -0.70
C PRO A 726 -4.44 31.12 -0.73
N LYS A 727 -5.29 31.79 0.05
CA LYS A 727 -6.73 31.61 -0.08
C LYS A 727 -7.08 31.90 -1.54
N GLU A 728 -7.52 30.90 -2.29
CA GLU A 728 -8.31 31.15 -3.50
C GLU A 728 -9.49 32.00 -3.02
N GLU A 729 -9.50 33.30 -3.35
CA GLU A 729 -10.72 34.08 -3.21
C GLU A 729 -11.80 33.39 -4.08
N PRO A 730 -13.02 33.21 -3.55
CA PRO A 730 -14.08 32.43 -4.19
C PRO A 730 -14.56 33.00 -5.52
#